data_AF-A0A0C9XHV2-F1
#
_entry.id   AF-A0A0C9XHV2-F1
#
_cell.length_a   1.000
_cell.length_b   1.000
_cell.length_c   1.000
_cell.angle_alpha   90.00
_cell.angle_beta   90.00
_cell.angle_gamma   90.00
#
_symmetry.space_group_name_H-M   'P 1'
#
loop_
_entity.id
_entity.type
_entity.pdbx_description
1 polymer ?
#
loop_
_entity_poly.entity_id
_entity_poly.type
_entity_poly.pdbx_seq_one_letter_code
_entity_poly.pdbx_strand_id
1 'polypeptide(L)'
;MENNFDDAPVQLHFDVSHSPPHLQADDRPSQDITLTAALSGAAAVENEADRFHHQARKTRKLDDMESIFDRKDTASALRLLGRRNEITLSGSAYVDEHNDENLVWQVQSHYLDLRICVGCGLGLGAMLPNVGIHHALEFRLDLHQKHRRFSAKYAKLGFDPTNCMLYIGRSSSGEDAWLAWPPLECLGKDGEDVARTTGVEDTTMSQEHYRIAVMFLSDTLRRIGYRDVTVTEQYPDVTNENDFRYATNAMSNAFDLRVKVISTSQVECIRPASKKAYQPRRSNAFDLRVKVISTSQVECIRPASKKAYQPRSDDNRRINLNFATLKNLDQAIVDFYEEWIRNAPPEYTENGFFHNRRPVAVTSRFGQNQKLADTEELRVEERGNWLRECDYTRIRFITIALATHLRVREVNSWRDRDVDEIMRYHSDGVFTSFNINDRQRIDWDDLEVMDIIDTSDFEIPIYCNKGFNIPRRIPRFSRNTRPHGVLMDLRSVKELFQTPGEDDIDLGLDDEDNDESKEITCYTYPQAGLKVAGHFQASGLMKKFSPFVKAVNEDLMEDDDDESILTSPPIVSGIACQGYNAVMHSTRGNSAQHHDAQLGLITGALAGSWAKGVSAERTAQRLSERCSRRLPHASFAEKIENDQILRDLRLENVFCIDVQALKPEHQNGRHILQKIVQPLTYAWNHPSILDEVKSRTILFKPEAYPALYNWMTYPLTCVLEHIWKIGSSALVKKVHPEPTLVELCSSVERALNFMHTGNVAVIATSAMNPLWIGLSIIHDGLPCINPTIVPTLTSTILVNNQKWPCNNRHQPKSASQGAQIRTYTEGHFNVFYAHLSMATYQYNFWNQCLIPDIKGNV
;
A
#
# COMPACT_ATOMS: atom_id res chain seq x y z
N MET A 1 -25.19 -17.99 15.42
CA MET A 1 -24.45 -17.01 14.60
C MET A 1 -23.06 -16.95 15.20
N GLU A 2 -22.17 -17.83 14.73
CA GLU A 2 -20.76 -17.82 15.09
C GLU A 2 -20.09 -16.77 14.21
N ASN A 3 -19.51 -15.74 14.83
CA ASN A 3 -18.68 -14.75 14.16
C ASN A 3 -17.38 -15.45 13.75
N ASN A 4 -17.30 -15.90 12.49
CA ASN A 4 -16.01 -16.09 11.85
C ASN A 4 -15.33 -14.72 11.85
N PHE A 5 -14.31 -14.56 12.69
CA PHE A 5 -13.27 -13.56 12.48
C PHE A 5 -12.53 -13.96 11.19
N ASP A 6 -13.11 -13.62 10.03
CA ASP A 6 -12.32 -13.46 8.82
C ASP A 6 -11.26 -12.41 9.17
N ASP A 7 -9.97 -12.77 8.97
CA ASP A 7 -8.83 -11.86 9.16
C ASP A 7 -9.19 -10.49 8.61
N ALA A 8 -9.32 -9.49 9.50
CA ALA A 8 -9.59 -8.13 9.08
C ALA A 8 -8.51 -7.76 8.05
N PRO A 9 -8.90 -7.32 6.83
CA PRO A 9 -7.94 -7.08 5.77
C PRO A 9 -6.87 -6.12 6.28
N VAL A 10 -5.60 -6.55 6.20
CA VAL A 10 -4.46 -5.73 6.62
C VAL A 10 -4.60 -4.36 5.99
N GLN A 11 -4.81 -3.32 6.79
CA GLN A 11 -4.95 -1.96 6.28
C GLN A 11 -3.60 -1.51 5.74
N LEU A 12 -3.43 -1.66 4.43
CA LEU A 12 -2.20 -1.32 3.74
C LEU A 12 -2.16 0.18 3.46
N HIS A 13 -0.94 0.73 3.53
CA HIS A 13 -0.64 2.10 3.12
C HIS A 13 -1.07 2.31 1.66
N PHE A 14 -1.57 3.51 1.36
CA PHE A 14 -1.97 3.85 0.01
C PHE A 14 -0.75 4.25 -0.80
N ASP A 15 -0.51 3.54 -1.89
CA ASP A 15 0.49 3.93 -2.86
C ASP A 15 -0.21 4.06 -4.21
N VAL A 16 -0.17 5.26 -4.79
CA VAL A 16 -0.79 5.55 -6.10
C VAL A 16 -0.19 4.66 -7.20
N SER A 17 1.07 4.22 -7.05
CA SER A 17 1.72 3.30 -8.00
C SER A 17 1.29 1.84 -7.85
N HIS A 18 0.55 1.49 -6.80
CA HIS A 18 0.16 0.10 -6.59
C HIS A 18 -1.02 -0.28 -7.48
N SER A 19 -0.77 -1.18 -8.43
CA SER A 19 -1.79 -1.77 -9.28
C SER A 19 -2.19 -3.16 -8.76
N PRO A 20 -3.48 -3.52 -8.83
CA PRO A 20 -3.94 -4.85 -8.48
C PRO A 20 -3.15 -5.91 -9.25
N PRO A 21 -2.55 -6.90 -8.58
CA PRO A 21 -1.67 -7.83 -9.26
C PRO A 21 -2.36 -8.64 -10.37
N HIS A 22 -3.68 -8.88 -10.24
CA HIS A 22 -4.52 -9.51 -11.26
C HIS A 22 -4.63 -8.72 -12.56
N LEU A 23 -4.47 -7.40 -12.51
CA LEU A 23 -4.54 -6.53 -13.67
C LEU A 23 -3.16 -6.03 -14.10
N GLN A 24 -2.05 -6.46 -13.50
CA GLN A 24 -0.75 -6.11 -14.05
C GLN A 24 -0.57 -6.77 -15.43
N ALA A 25 0.01 -6.03 -16.37
CA ALA A 25 0.40 -6.52 -17.68
C ALA A 25 1.91 -6.79 -17.73
N ASP A 26 2.30 -7.87 -18.38
CA ASP A 26 3.71 -8.25 -18.54
C ASP A 26 4.42 -7.31 -19.55
N ASP A 27 3.68 -6.80 -20.53
CA ASP A 27 4.11 -5.89 -21.59
C ASP A 27 3.68 -4.43 -21.35
N ARG A 28 3.60 -4.03 -20.07
CA ARG A 28 3.23 -2.67 -19.64
C ARG A 28 4.22 -1.60 -20.13
N PRO A 29 3.76 -0.36 -20.43
CA PRO A 29 4.66 0.75 -20.75
C PRO A 29 5.26 1.38 -19.47
N SER A 30 6.24 2.29 -19.62
CA SER A 30 6.73 3.12 -18.50
C SER A 30 5.66 4.13 -18.06
N GLN A 31 5.57 4.40 -16.75
CA GLN A 31 4.62 5.38 -16.20
C GLN A 31 4.87 6.81 -16.74
N ASP A 32 6.11 7.14 -17.12
CA ASP A 32 6.49 8.46 -17.65
C ASP A 32 5.70 8.87 -18.90
N ILE A 33 5.18 7.90 -19.65
CA ILE A 33 4.37 8.15 -20.85
C ILE A 33 3.13 9.01 -20.56
N THR A 34 2.57 8.91 -19.35
CA THR A 34 1.37 9.67 -18.95
C THR A 34 1.67 11.16 -18.86
N LEU A 35 2.82 11.51 -18.31
CA LEU A 35 3.27 12.88 -18.25
C LEU A 35 3.67 13.40 -19.62
N THR A 36 4.40 12.60 -20.40
CA THR A 36 4.68 12.97 -21.80
C THR A 36 3.39 13.22 -22.56
N ALA A 37 2.35 12.41 -22.35
CA ALA A 37 1.05 12.62 -22.98
C ALA A 37 0.39 13.91 -22.48
N ALA A 38 0.42 14.20 -21.18
CA ALA A 38 -0.14 15.43 -20.59
C ALA A 38 0.53 16.70 -21.17
N LEU A 39 1.85 16.65 -21.36
CA LEU A 39 2.64 17.77 -21.90
C LEU A 39 2.61 17.87 -23.43
N SER A 40 2.58 16.72 -24.12
CA SER A 40 2.74 16.63 -25.58
C SER A 40 1.55 15.90 -26.21
N GLY A 41 0.82 16.60 -27.08
CA GLY A 41 -0.32 16.03 -27.81
C GLY A 41 0.01 14.96 -28.87
N ALA A 42 1.29 14.67 -29.13
CA ALA A 42 1.75 13.98 -30.35
C ALA A 42 2.74 12.81 -30.18
N ALA A 43 3.12 12.41 -28.96
CA ALA A 43 4.19 11.40 -28.79
C ALA A 43 3.63 9.97 -28.63
N ALA A 44 3.67 9.12 -29.68
CA ALA A 44 3.84 7.65 -29.56
C ALA A 44 4.05 6.88 -30.90
N VAL A 45 5.07 6.00 -30.84
CA VAL A 45 5.51 4.75 -31.53
C VAL A 45 4.67 4.14 -32.69
N GLU A 46 5.38 3.65 -33.72
CA GLU A 46 5.00 3.29 -35.11
C GLU A 46 3.92 2.20 -35.42
N ASN A 47 3.40 2.34 -36.66
CA ASN A 47 2.56 1.50 -37.53
C ASN A 47 1.06 1.39 -37.23
N GLU A 48 0.61 0.95 -36.05
CA GLU A 48 -0.83 1.00 -35.71
C GLU A 48 -1.25 2.36 -35.14
N ALA A 49 -0.31 3.04 -34.49
CA ALA A 49 -0.47 4.42 -34.05
C ALA A 49 -0.74 5.34 -35.23
N ASP A 50 -0.18 5.07 -36.42
CA ASP A 50 -0.41 5.92 -37.58
C ASP A 50 -1.90 5.97 -37.92
N ARG A 51 -2.59 4.82 -38.07
CA ARG A 51 -4.03 4.81 -38.36
C ARG A 51 -4.87 5.51 -37.29
N PHE A 52 -4.50 5.31 -36.03
CA PHE A 52 -5.13 6.01 -34.91
C PHE A 52 -4.91 7.53 -34.99
N HIS A 53 -3.69 7.96 -35.29
CA HIS A 53 -3.28 9.37 -35.39
C HIS A 53 -3.88 10.06 -36.62
N HIS A 54 -4.16 9.33 -37.70
CA HIS A 54 -4.91 9.84 -38.86
C HIS A 54 -6.38 10.15 -38.53
N GLN A 55 -6.95 9.57 -37.48
CA GLN A 55 -8.30 9.91 -37.05
C GLN A 55 -8.31 11.30 -36.38
N ALA A 56 -9.17 12.19 -36.87
CA ALA A 56 -9.33 13.52 -36.29
C ALA A 56 -9.81 13.44 -34.83
N ARG A 57 -9.08 14.11 -33.93
CA ARG A 57 -9.44 14.24 -32.51
C ARG A 57 -10.47 15.36 -32.35
N LYS A 58 -11.55 15.08 -31.62
CA LYS A 58 -12.61 16.06 -31.31
C LYS A 58 -12.52 16.51 -29.87
N THR A 59 -12.44 17.82 -29.64
CA THR A 59 -12.54 18.40 -28.30
C THR A 59 -14.00 18.42 -27.82
N ARG A 60 -14.22 18.07 -26.55
CA ARG A 60 -15.51 17.98 -25.87
C ARG A 60 -15.43 18.71 -24.53
N LYS A 61 -16.53 19.33 -24.09
CA LYS A 61 -16.61 19.89 -22.73
C LYS A 61 -16.94 18.80 -21.73
N LEU A 62 -16.52 18.97 -20.48
CA LEU A 62 -16.91 18.08 -19.38
C LEU A 62 -18.44 18.00 -19.22
N ASP A 63 -19.12 19.12 -19.42
CA ASP A 63 -20.57 19.30 -19.36
C ASP A 63 -21.32 18.37 -20.35
N ASP A 64 -20.70 18.06 -21.50
CA ASP A 64 -21.27 17.11 -22.47
C ASP A 64 -21.34 15.69 -21.87
N MET A 65 -20.35 15.30 -21.08
CA MET A 65 -20.23 13.95 -20.51
C MET A 65 -21.24 13.73 -19.38
N GLU A 66 -21.41 14.74 -18.52
CA GLU A 66 -22.49 14.75 -17.52
C GLU A 66 -23.86 14.60 -18.20
N SER A 67 -24.16 15.44 -19.20
CA SER A 67 -25.45 15.41 -19.90
C SER A 67 -25.76 14.04 -20.53
N ILE A 68 -24.74 13.36 -21.07
CA ILE A 68 -24.89 12.00 -21.60
C ILE A 68 -25.19 11.00 -20.48
N PHE A 69 -24.48 11.10 -19.36
CA PHE A 69 -24.64 10.21 -18.20
C PHE A 69 -26.00 10.39 -17.53
N ASP A 70 -26.40 11.62 -17.23
CA ASP A 70 -27.65 11.93 -16.52
C ASP A 70 -28.89 11.51 -17.31
N ARG A 71 -28.84 11.69 -18.64
CA ARG A 71 -29.90 11.23 -19.55
C ARG A 71 -29.88 9.71 -19.75
N LYS A 72 -28.86 9.02 -19.25
CA LYS A 72 -28.59 7.60 -19.50
C LYS A 72 -28.57 7.29 -21.00
N ASP A 73 -28.02 8.19 -21.80
CA ASP A 73 -27.99 8.08 -23.26
C ASP A 73 -26.89 7.11 -23.72
N THR A 74 -27.18 5.82 -23.58
CA THR A 74 -26.28 4.73 -23.98
C THR A 74 -25.87 4.82 -25.45
N ALA A 75 -26.76 5.27 -26.34
CA ALA A 75 -26.44 5.39 -27.76
C ALA A 75 -25.37 6.47 -28.02
N SER A 76 -25.49 7.63 -27.37
CA SER A 76 -24.45 8.66 -27.41
C SER A 76 -23.15 8.20 -26.78
N ALA A 77 -23.22 7.55 -25.61
CA ALA A 77 -22.04 7.02 -24.92
C ALA A 77 -21.26 6.02 -25.79
N LEU A 78 -21.93 5.05 -26.41
CA LEU A 78 -21.29 4.08 -27.30
C LEU A 78 -20.73 4.73 -28.59
N ARG A 79 -21.38 5.79 -29.11
CA ARG A 79 -20.85 6.54 -30.27
C ARG A 79 -19.55 7.28 -29.95
N LEU A 80 -19.32 7.68 -28.69
CA LEU A 80 -18.06 8.32 -28.30
C LEU A 80 -16.87 7.38 -28.52
N LEU A 81 -17.05 6.08 -28.27
CA LEU A 81 -16.00 5.07 -28.43
C LEU A 81 -15.56 4.86 -29.88
N GLY A 82 -16.36 5.27 -30.88
CA GLY A 82 -15.99 5.14 -32.28
C GLY A 82 -15.08 6.26 -32.80
N ARG A 83 -14.76 7.26 -31.97
CA ARG A 83 -13.98 8.45 -32.35
C ARG A 83 -13.01 8.86 -31.26
N ARG A 84 -11.91 9.48 -31.66
CA ARG A 84 -11.00 10.15 -30.73
C ARG A 84 -11.65 11.39 -30.16
N ASN A 85 -11.74 11.46 -28.83
CA ASN A 85 -12.26 12.61 -28.12
C ASN A 85 -11.27 13.03 -27.02
N GLU A 86 -11.13 14.33 -26.80
CA GLU A 86 -10.34 14.91 -25.71
C GLU A 86 -11.23 15.87 -24.93
N ILE A 87 -11.14 15.83 -23.59
CA ILE A 87 -11.91 16.73 -22.73
C ILE A 87 -11.15 18.03 -22.51
N THR A 88 -11.83 19.15 -22.70
CA THR A 88 -11.37 20.46 -22.23
C THR A 88 -12.09 20.85 -20.95
N LEU A 89 -11.30 21.39 -20.00
CA LEU A 89 -11.80 21.97 -18.75
C LEU A 89 -12.04 23.48 -18.89
N SER A 90 -11.49 24.12 -19.92
CA SER A 90 -11.60 25.55 -20.13
C SER A 90 -13.06 25.96 -20.37
N GLY A 91 -13.57 26.87 -19.54
CA GLY A 91 -14.95 27.35 -19.62
C GLY A 91 -16.00 26.28 -19.35
N SER A 92 -15.66 25.27 -18.52
CA SER A 92 -16.64 24.36 -17.92
C SER A 92 -17.27 25.00 -16.70
N ALA A 93 -18.56 24.77 -16.46
CA ALA A 93 -19.25 25.29 -15.28
C ALA A 93 -18.80 24.63 -13.96
N TYR A 94 -18.05 23.53 -14.05
CA TYR A 94 -17.65 22.66 -12.94
C TYR A 94 -16.23 22.89 -12.42
N VAL A 95 -15.49 23.85 -12.99
CA VAL A 95 -14.12 24.15 -12.62
C VAL A 95 -14.06 25.61 -12.16
N ASP A 96 -13.54 25.83 -10.95
CA ASP A 96 -13.29 27.16 -10.40
C ASP A 96 -11.80 27.48 -10.43
N GLU A 97 -11.47 28.77 -10.42
CA GLU A 97 -10.09 29.22 -10.31
C GLU A 97 -9.59 29.05 -8.86
N HIS A 98 -8.31 28.67 -8.70
CA HIS A 98 -7.75 28.37 -7.37
C HIS A 98 -7.63 29.60 -6.46
N ASN A 99 -7.68 30.80 -7.05
CA ASN A 99 -7.57 32.11 -6.42
C ASN A 99 -8.91 32.88 -6.39
N ASP A 100 -10.06 32.20 -6.55
CA ASP A 100 -11.37 32.83 -6.37
C ASP A 100 -11.53 33.36 -4.93
N GLU A 101 -11.95 34.61 -4.80
CA GLU A 101 -12.13 35.32 -3.52
C GLU A 101 -13.14 34.66 -2.57
N ASN A 102 -14.07 33.89 -3.14
CA ASN A 102 -15.10 33.18 -2.38
C ASN A 102 -14.63 31.80 -1.92
N LEU A 103 -13.41 31.38 -2.26
CA LEU A 103 -12.83 30.11 -1.84
C LEU A 103 -11.82 30.31 -0.71
N VAL A 104 -11.85 29.40 0.25
CA VAL A 104 -10.83 29.32 1.30
C VAL A 104 -10.14 27.96 1.29
N TRP A 105 -8.81 28.02 1.36
CA TRP A 105 -7.94 26.88 1.51
C TRP A 105 -7.67 26.63 2.99
N GLN A 106 -7.86 25.40 3.44
CA GLN A 106 -7.67 25.00 4.82
C GLN A 106 -6.77 23.77 4.90
N VAL A 107 -5.67 23.88 5.66
CA VAL A 107 -4.86 22.74 6.06
C VAL A 107 -5.55 22.09 7.26
N GLN A 108 -6.41 21.10 7.00
CA GLN A 108 -7.40 20.67 7.98
C GLN A 108 -6.84 19.74 9.06
N SER A 109 -5.99 18.80 8.64
CA SER A 109 -5.57 17.70 9.50
C SER A 109 -4.30 17.05 8.96
N HIS A 110 -3.48 16.58 9.89
CA HIS A 110 -2.27 15.83 9.62
C HIS A 110 -2.43 14.39 10.12
N TYR A 111 -1.75 13.45 9.47
CA TYR A 111 -1.85 12.02 9.75
C TYR A 111 -0.48 11.37 9.72
N LEU A 112 -0.26 10.39 10.59
CA LEU A 112 0.80 9.40 10.46
C LEU A 112 0.23 8.20 9.67
N ASP A 113 0.82 7.92 8.52
CA ASP A 113 0.34 6.88 7.59
C ASP A 113 1.25 5.65 7.54
N LEU A 114 2.53 5.85 7.79
CA LEU A 114 3.55 4.83 7.85
C LEU A 114 4.45 5.12 9.04
N ARG A 115 4.80 4.07 9.79
CA ARG A 115 5.97 4.07 10.65
C ARG A 115 6.71 2.75 10.53
N ILE A 116 8.01 2.85 10.33
CA ILE A 116 8.95 1.73 10.36
C ILE A 116 10.04 2.10 11.36
N CYS A 117 10.32 1.19 12.31
CA CYS A 117 11.38 1.37 13.29
C CYS A 117 12.42 0.26 13.12
N VAL A 118 13.68 0.65 13.09
CA VAL A 118 14.83 -0.27 12.96
C VAL A 118 15.64 -0.19 14.24
N GLY A 119 15.85 -1.32 14.90
CA GLY A 119 16.68 -1.39 16.10
C GLY A 119 18.13 -0.97 15.80
N CYS A 120 18.83 -0.38 16.77
CA CYS A 120 20.25 -0.02 16.62
C CYS A 120 21.22 -1.12 17.06
N GLY A 121 20.71 -2.25 17.53
CA GLY A 121 21.52 -3.33 18.07
C GLY A 121 20.76 -4.62 18.25
N LEU A 122 21.45 -5.59 18.85
CA LEU A 122 20.99 -6.95 19.08
C LEU A 122 19.63 -6.98 19.80
N GLY A 123 18.72 -7.85 19.35
CA GLY A 123 17.46 -8.15 20.03
C GLY A 123 16.21 -7.51 19.43
N LEU A 124 15.21 -7.27 20.29
CA LEU A 124 13.85 -6.86 19.97
C LEU A 124 13.54 -5.41 20.39
N GLY A 125 14.56 -4.56 20.53
CA GLY A 125 14.41 -3.19 21.03
C GLY A 125 13.31 -2.37 20.32
N ALA A 126 13.18 -2.52 18.99
CA ALA A 126 12.15 -1.84 18.21
C ALA A 126 10.70 -2.26 18.53
N MET A 127 10.50 -3.41 19.18
CA MET A 127 9.19 -3.95 19.53
C MET A 127 8.77 -3.64 20.96
N LEU A 128 9.68 -3.12 21.79
CA LEU A 128 9.44 -2.95 23.22
C LEU A 128 9.00 -1.52 23.54
N PRO A 129 7.83 -1.33 24.16
CA PRO A 129 7.42 -0.01 24.64
C PRO A 129 8.29 0.46 25.79
N ASN A 130 8.48 1.78 25.88
CA ASN A 130 9.21 2.44 26.95
C ASN A 130 8.33 2.62 28.20
N VAL A 131 7.90 1.49 28.76
CA VAL A 131 7.10 1.44 30.00
C VAL A 131 7.58 0.32 30.91
N GLY A 132 7.43 0.50 32.22
CA GLY A 132 7.76 -0.55 33.18
C GLY A 132 6.84 -1.77 33.11
N ILE A 133 5.55 -1.55 32.79
CA ILE A 133 4.51 -2.57 32.72
C ILE A 133 3.52 -2.20 31.60
N HIS A 134 3.16 -3.16 30.75
CA HIS A 134 2.12 -2.99 29.73
C HIS A 134 1.15 -4.19 29.72
N HIS A 135 0.05 -4.08 30.46
CA HIS A 135 -0.91 -5.19 30.61
C HIS A 135 -1.64 -5.57 29.32
N ALA A 136 -1.81 -4.62 28.40
CA ALA A 136 -2.51 -4.83 27.14
C ALA A 136 -1.61 -5.27 25.98
N LEU A 137 -0.29 -5.38 26.18
CA LEU A 137 0.61 -5.75 25.10
C LEU A 137 0.64 -7.26 25.00
N GLU A 138 0.10 -7.72 23.89
CA GLU A 138 0.22 -9.08 23.40
C GLU A 138 0.92 -9.05 22.03
N PHE A 139 1.95 -9.87 21.88
CA PHE A 139 2.63 -10.10 20.63
C PHE A 139 2.43 -11.56 20.21
N ARG A 140 1.91 -11.76 18.99
CA ARG A 140 1.69 -13.10 18.43
C ARG A 140 2.89 -13.46 17.58
N LEU A 141 3.80 -14.26 18.15
CA LEU A 141 4.94 -14.83 17.45
C LEU A 141 4.44 -15.92 16.49
N ASP A 142 4.75 -15.77 15.21
CA ASP A 142 4.37 -16.66 14.12
C ASP A 142 5.58 -16.96 13.23
N LEU A 143 6.18 -18.12 13.46
CA LEU A 143 7.36 -18.58 12.71
C LEU A 143 6.97 -19.37 11.44
N HIS A 144 5.67 -19.53 11.13
CA HIS A 144 5.21 -20.33 9.99
C HIS A 144 5.34 -19.60 8.65
N GLN A 145 5.48 -18.28 8.67
CA GLN A 145 5.46 -17.44 7.46
C GLN A 145 6.85 -17.24 6.85
N LYS A 146 7.59 -18.32 6.63
CA LYS A 146 8.98 -18.27 6.11
C LYS A 146 9.14 -17.56 4.76
N HIS A 147 8.07 -17.53 3.94
CA HIS A 147 8.07 -16.91 2.61
C HIS A 147 7.53 -15.48 2.62
N ARG A 148 7.20 -14.92 3.79
CA ARG A 148 6.69 -13.56 3.87
C ARG A 148 7.83 -12.58 3.71
N ARG A 149 7.83 -11.91 2.56
CA ARG A 149 8.75 -10.82 2.25
C ARG A 149 8.41 -9.56 3.05
N PHE A 150 9.44 -8.90 3.56
CA PHE A 150 9.37 -7.49 3.91
C PHE A 150 9.29 -6.66 2.62
N SER A 151 8.35 -5.72 2.55
CA SER A 151 8.21 -4.80 1.42
C SER A 151 7.85 -3.43 1.94
N ALA A 152 8.77 -2.48 1.76
CA ALA A 152 8.58 -1.07 2.11
C ALA A 152 9.38 -0.21 1.13
N LYS A 153 8.69 0.43 0.18
CA LYS A 153 9.28 1.15 -0.97
C LYS A 153 10.20 2.34 -0.61
N TYR A 154 10.30 2.72 0.66
CA TYR A 154 11.01 3.91 1.12
C TYR A 154 11.72 3.73 2.47
N ALA A 155 11.82 2.50 2.98
CA ALA A 155 12.44 2.27 4.28
C ALA A 155 13.96 2.46 4.21
N LYS A 156 14.51 3.28 5.11
CA LYS A 156 15.96 3.26 5.39
C LYS A 156 16.20 2.23 6.48
N LEU A 157 16.78 1.08 6.10
CA LEU A 157 17.11 0.00 7.03
C LEU A 157 18.54 0.11 7.57
N GLY A 158 19.43 0.81 6.87
CA GLY A 158 20.87 0.83 7.19
C GLY A 158 21.63 -0.40 6.75
N PHE A 159 20.99 -1.32 6.01
CA PHE A 159 21.62 -2.53 5.48
C PHE A 159 20.82 -3.04 4.26
N ASP A 160 21.44 -3.88 3.44
CA ASP A 160 20.76 -4.59 2.34
C ASP A 160 19.88 -5.72 2.92
N PRO A 161 18.53 -5.64 2.76
CA PRO A 161 17.62 -6.63 3.32
C PRO A 161 17.62 -7.97 2.57
N THR A 162 18.32 -8.08 1.45
CA THR A 162 18.31 -9.25 0.58
C THR A 162 18.73 -10.51 1.34
N ASN A 163 17.87 -11.53 1.30
CA ASN A 163 18.05 -12.85 1.93
C ASN A 163 18.41 -12.82 3.44
N CYS A 164 18.05 -11.78 4.19
CA CYS A 164 18.47 -11.66 5.59
C CYS A 164 17.34 -11.38 6.61
N MET A 165 16.08 -11.39 6.18
CA MET A 165 14.93 -11.09 7.05
C MET A 165 14.02 -12.30 7.28
N LEU A 166 13.48 -12.37 8.49
CA LEU A 166 12.48 -13.34 8.93
C LEU A 166 11.30 -12.59 9.53
N TYR A 167 10.10 -12.78 8.98
CA TYR A 167 8.87 -12.37 9.66
C TYR A 167 8.69 -13.20 10.93
N ILE A 168 8.52 -12.54 12.07
CA ILE A 168 8.39 -13.21 13.36
C ILE A 168 7.01 -13.06 13.97
N GLY A 169 6.15 -12.15 13.50
CA GLY A 169 4.80 -12.05 14.02
C GLY A 169 4.19 -10.66 13.95
N ARG A 170 3.11 -10.47 14.72
CA ARG A 170 2.36 -9.21 14.75
C ARG A 170 1.92 -8.87 16.17
N SER A 171 1.99 -7.59 16.53
CA SER A 171 1.46 -7.07 17.79
C SER A 171 -0.06 -6.97 17.78
N SER A 172 -0.66 -6.93 18.96
CA SER A 172 -2.08 -6.61 19.15
C SER A 172 -2.49 -5.23 18.60
N SER A 173 -1.56 -4.28 18.46
CA SER A 173 -1.79 -2.97 17.84
C SER A 173 -1.74 -2.99 16.29
N GLY A 174 -1.48 -4.17 15.70
CA GLY A 174 -1.43 -4.38 14.25
C GLY A 174 -0.06 -4.11 13.61
N GLU A 175 0.99 -3.99 14.40
CA GLU A 175 2.36 -3.79 13.93
C GLU A 175 3.01 -5.13 13.57
N ASP A 176 3.46 -5.25 12.33
CA ASP A 176 4.22 -6.42 11.88
C ASP A 176 5.68 -6.30 12.35
N ALA A 177 6.29 -7.43 12.71
CA ALA A 177 7.67 -7.49 13.17
C ALA A 177 8.49 -8.52 12.39
N TRP A 178 9.73 -8.13 12.10
CA TRP A 178 10.75 -8.96 11.47
C TRP A 178 12.01 -8.97 12.33
N LEU A 179 12.77 -10.06 12.24
CA LEU A 179 14.17 -10.11 12.63
C LEU A 179 15.02 -10.08 11.37
N ALA A 180 15.92 -9.11 11.28
CA ALA A 180 16.92 -9.01 10.24
C ALA A 180 18.29 -9.41 10.80
N TRP A 181 19.15 -9.96 9.95
CA TRP A 181 20.56 -10.23 10.26
C TRP A 181 21.47 -9.32 9.42
N PRO A 182 21.54 -8.01 9.71
CA PRO A 182 22.49 -7.11 9.07
C PRO A 182 23.95 -7.53 9.34
N PRO A 183 24.88 -7.24 8.40
CA PRO A 183 26.31 -7.31 8.66
C PRO A 183 26.71 -6.43 9.85
N LEU A 184 27.74 -6.84 10.59
CA LEU A 184 28.24 -6.12 11.77
C LEU A 184 28.70 -4.69 11.44
N GLU A 185 29.29 -4.51 10.27
CA GLU A 185 29.73 -3.22 9.72
C GLU A 185 28.58 -2.24 9.44
N CYS A 186 27.34 -2.71 9.36
CA CYS A 186 26.15 -1.87 9.20
C CYS A 186 25.55 -1.43 10.54
N LEU A 187 26.04 -1.94 11.67
CA LEU A 187 25.50 -1.67 13.00
C LEU A 187 26.30 -0.60 13.73
N GLY A 188 25.60 0.14 14.60
CA GLY A 188 26.20 1.22 15.39
C GLY A 188 26.16 2.59 14.71
N LYS A 189 26.85 3.56 15.33
CA LYS A 189 26.84 4.97 14.89
C LYS A 189 27.63 5.20 13.60
N ASP A 190 28.70 4.43 13.42
CA ASP A 190 29.63 4.53 12.28
C ASP A 190 29.33 3.53 11.17
N GLY A 191 28.15 2.88 11.21
CA GLY A 191 27.76 1.90 10.21
C GLY A 191 27.64 2.53 8.82
N GLU A 192 28.01 1.77 7.78
CA GLU A 192 27.94 2.25 6.39
C GLU A 192 26.54 2.76 6.02
N ASP A 193 26.47 3.91 5.33
CA ASP A 193 25.19 4.43 4.85
C ASP A 193 24.72 3.62 3.62
N VAL A 194 23.91 2.60 3.88
CA VAL A 194 23.32 1.78 2.83
C VAL A 194 22.10 2.48 2.23
N ALA A 195 22.02 2.45 0.90
CA ALA A 195 20.90 2.98 0.15
C ALA A 195 19.55 2.41 0.63
N ARG A 196 18.49 3.20 0.45
CA ARG A 196 17.13 2.86 0.85
C ARG A 196 16.61 1.64 0.07
N THR A 197 15.72 0.88 0.68
CA THR A 197 15.12 -0.30 0.02
C THR A 197 14.14 0.12 -1.06
N THR A 198 14.19 -0.53 -2.22
CA THR A 198 13.23 -0.33 -3.32
C THR A 198 11.89 -1.05 -3.08
N GLY A 199 11.87 -2.01 -2.14
CA GLY A 199 10.70 -2.83 -1.82
C GLY A 199 10.49 -4.00 -2.80
N VAL A 200 11.42 -4.19 -3.75
CA VAL A 200 11.42 -5.24 -4.77
C VAL A 200 12.37 -6.39 -4.42
N GLU A 201 13.25 -6.17 -3.45
CA GLU A 201 14.28 -7.13 -3.03
C GLU A 201 13.66 -8.43 -2.50
N ASP A 202 14.34 -9.57 -2.75
CA ASP A 202 13.95 -10.82 -2.10
C ASP A 202 14.53 -10.85 -0.69
N THR A 203 13.73 -10.38 0.26
CA THR A 203 14.17 -10.22 1.66
C THR A 203 14.16 -11.53 2.46
N THR A 204 13.53 -12.58 1.93
CA THR A 204 13.39 -13.85 2.66
C THR A 204 14.70 -14.61 2.70
N MET A 205 15.14 -14.96 3.90
CA MET A 205 16.33 -15.80 4.07
C MET A 205 16.17 -17.21 3.46
N SER A 206 17.30 -17.86 3.21
CA SER A 206 17.33 -19.25 2.72
C SER A 206 16.63 -20.21 3.70
N GLN A 207 16.22 -21.38 3.20
CA GLN A 207 15.54 -22.38 4.04
C GLN A 207 16.41 -22.86 5.22
N GLU A 208 17.72 -22.98 5.01
CA GLU A 208 18.68 -23.38 6.05
C GLU A 208 18.82 -22.27 7.10
N HIS A 209 19.07 -21.03 6.68
CA HIS A 209 19.14 -19.88 7.60
C HIS A 209 17.85 -19.70 8.39
N TYR A 210 16.70 -19.89 7.75
CA TYR A 210 15.40 -19.89 8.42
C TYR A 210 15.30 -20.92 9.55
N ARG A 211 15.69 -22.16 9.29
CA ARG A 211 15.66 -23.22 10.31
C ARG A 211 16.62 -22.93 11.46
N ILE A 212 17.82 -22.43 11.16
CA ILE A 212 18.81 -22.01 12.16
C ILE A 212 18.23 -20.89 13.04
N ALA A 213 17.66 -19.85 12.45
CA ALA A 213 17.03 -18.74 13.16
C ALA A 213 15.85 -19.20 14.06
N VAL A 214 15.02 -20.12 13.56
CA VAL A 214 13.93 -20.71 14.35
C VAL A 214 14.45 -21.56 15.52
N MET A 215 15.54 -22.32 15.34
CA MET A 215 16.17 -23.06 16.44
C MET A 215 16.74 -22.12 17.50
N PHE A 216 17.41 -21.05 17.09
CA PHE A 216 17.89 -20.00 18.00
C PHE A 216 16.74 -19.40 18.84
N LEU A 217 15.64 -18.99 18.19
CA LEU A 217 14.48 -18.44 18.90
C LEU A 217 13.82 -19.49 19.81
N SER A 218 13.73 -20.74 19.38
CA SER A 218 13.17 -21.84 20.17
C SER A 218 14.00 -22.10 21.43
N ASP A 219 15.33 -22.14 21.32
CA ASP A 219 16.20 -22.34 22.48
C ASP A 219 16.15 -21.15 23.44
N THR A 220 16.05 -19.94 22.90
CA THR A 220 15.90 -18.72 23.72
C THR A 220 14.56 -18.74 24.48
N LEU A 221 13.46 -19.14 23.84
CA LEU A 221 12.15 -19.32 24.50
C LEU A 221 12.20 -20.39 25.59
N ARG A 222 12.90 -21.51 25.34
CA ARG A 222 13.13 -22.55 26.35
C ARG A 222 13.90 -22.01 27.56
N ARG A 223 14.95 -21.22 27.33
CA ARG A 223 15.81 -20.64 28.39
C ARG A 223 15.06 -19.68 29.31
N ILE A 224 14.13 -18.90 28.77
CA ILE A 224 13.26 -18.04 29.58
C ILE A 224 12.10 -18.81 30.25
N GLY A 225 12.05 -20.13 30.10
CA GLY A 225 11.05 -21.00 30.72
C GLY A 225 9.66 -20.93 30.07
N TYR A 226 9.58 -20.56 28.79
CA TYR A 226 8.31 -20.53 28.06
C TYR A 226 7.79 -21.96 27.84
N ARG A 227 6.66 -22.30 28.49
CA ARG A 227 6.22 -23.69 28.67
C ARG A 227 5.80 -24.41 27.39
N ASP A 228 5.30 -23.66 26.41
CA ASP A 228 4.71 -24.27 25.20
C ASP A 228 5.75 -24.52 24.10
N VAL A 229 7.03 -24.18 24.34
CA VAL A 229 8.12 -24.46 23.42
C VAL A 229 9.07 -25.49 24.03
N THR A 230 9.29 -26.58 23.32
CA THR A 230 10.22 -27.65 23.67
C THR A 230 11.33 -27.71 22.65
N VAL A 231 12.58 -27.80 23.13
CA VAL A 231 13.76 -28.08 22.30
C VAL A 231 14.37 -29.38 22.80
N THR A 232 14.34 -30.43 21.98
CA THR A 232 14.95 -31.74 22.33
C THR A 232 16.42 -31.80 21.94
N GLU A 233 16.79 -31.08 20.87
CA GLU A 233 18.15 -30.99 20.35
C GLU A 233 18.44 -29.54 19.98
N GLN A 234 19.52 -28.98 20.52
CA GLN A 234 19.83 -27.55 20.37
C GLN A 234 20.32 -27.21 18.96
N TYR A 235 21.04 -28.13 18.31
CA TYR A 235 21.62 -27.96 16.98
C TYR A 235 21.31 -29.18 16.08
N PRO A 236 20.05 -29.39 15.68
CA PRO A 236 19.69 -30.48 14.76
C PRO A 236 20.28 -30.26 13.36
N ASP A 237 20.27 -31.32 12.54
CA ASP A 237 20.52 -31.17 11.10
C ASP A 237 19.41 -30.30 10.46
N VAL A 238 19.77 -29.08 10.07
CA VAL A 238 18.85 -28.11 9.45
C VAL A 238 18.62 -28.36 7.97
N THR A 239 19.34 -29.28 7.34
CA THR A 239 19.05 -29.70 5.97
C THR A 239 17.91 -30.72 5.95
N ASN A 240 17.82 -31.56 7.00
CA ASN A 240 16.78 -32.55 7.19
C ASN A 240 15.52 -31.97 7.87
N GLU A 241 14.39 -31.98 7.15
CA GLU A 241 13.13 -31.46 7.69
C GLU A 241 12.61 -32.24 8.91
N ASN A 242 12.82 -33.56 8.95
CA ASN A 242 12.31 -34.39 10.04
C ASN A 242 13.09 -34.14 11.33
N ASP A 243 14.41 -34.01 11.24
CA ASP A 243 15.27 -33.77 12.38
C ASP A 243 14.98 -32.39 12.97
N PHE A 244 14.88 -31.37 12.12
CA PHE A 244 14.43 -30.03 12.52
C PHE A 244 13.04 -30.04 13.21
N ARG A 245 12.05 -30.74 12.64
CA ARG A 245 10.70 -30.83 13.23
C ARG A 245 10.66 -31.64 14.52
N TYR A 246 11.56 -32.61 14.68
CA TYR A 246 11.70 -33.36 15.92
C TYR A 246 12.36 -32.52 17.02
N ALA A 247 13.32 -31.70 16.63
CA ALA A 247 14.11 -30.87 17.54
C ALA A 247 13.30 -29.76 18.23
N THR A 248 12.29 -29.19 17.57
CA THR A 248 11.44 -28.13 18.15
C THR A 248 9.97 -28.26 17.78
N ASN A 249 9.10 -27.97 18.75
CA ASN A 249 7.66 -27.87 18.52
C ASN A 249 7.19 -26.45 18.13
N ALA A 250 8.10 -25.47 18.04
CA ALA A 250 7.75 -24.07 17.71
C ALA A 250 7.07 -23.92 16.34
N MET A 251 7.27 -24.92 15.46
CA MET A 251 6.70 -25.03 14.11
C MET A 251 5.60 -26.10 13.99
N SER A 252 5.30 -26.79 15.10
CA SER A 252 4.46 -27.98 15.08
C SER A 252 2.98 -27.62 15.13
N ASN A 253 2.21 -28.16 14.19
CA ASN A 253 0.76 -28.22 14.23
C ASN A 253 0.30 -29.14 15.36
N ALA A 254 0.39 -28.72 16.63
CA ALA A 254 -0.11 -29.41 17.82
C ALA A 254 -0.30 -30.94 17.62
N PHE A 255 0.80 -31.67 17.32
CA PHE A 255 0.77 -33.11 17.52
C PHE A 255 0.90 -33.29 19.02
N ASP A 256 -0.25 -33.49 19.67
CA ASP A 256 -0.35 -33.95 21.06
C ASP A 256 0.30 -35.34 21.13
N LEU A 257 1.63 -35.37 21.20
CA LEU A 257 2.44 -36.55 21.50
C LEU A 257 2.22 -36.86 22.99
N ARG A 258 1.02 -37.34 23.32
CA ARG A 258 0.77 -37.97 24.61
C ARG A 258 1.51 -39.29 24.64
N VAL A 259 2.76 -39.26 25.11
CA VAL A 259 3.47 -40.47 25.52
C VAL A 259 2.72 -41.03 26.72
N LYS A 260 1.82 -42.00 26.47
CA LYS A 260 1.14 -42.74 27.53
C LYS A 260 2.12 -43.78 28.04
N VAL A 261 2.85 -43.48 29.11
CA VAL A 261 3.61 -44.50 29.84
C VAL A 261 2.59 -45.45 30.46
N ILE A 262 2.37 -46.61 29.84
CA ILE A 262 1.57 -47.68 30.43
C ILE A 262 2.49 -48.47 31.35
N SER A 263 2.49 -48.17 32.65
CA SER A 263 3.07 -49.10 33.62
C SER A 263 2.06 -50.21 33.89
N THR A 264 2.24 -51.38 33.30
CA THR A 264 1.51 -52.57 33.72
C THR A 264 2.24 -53.22 34.89
N SER A 265 1.80 -52.91 36.11
CA SER A 265 2.14 -53.70 37.29
C SER A 265 1.25 -54.94 37.34
N GLN A 266 1.78 -56.13 37.02
CA GLN A 266 1.09 -57.38 37.32
C GLN A 266 1.29 -57.74 38.80
N VAL A 267 0.18 -57.87 39.53
CA VAL A 267 0.16 -58.35 40.91
C VAL A 267 -0.35 -59.79 40.88
N GLU A 268 0.53 -60.77 41.04
CA GLU A 268 0.12 -62.16 41.25
C GLU A 268 -0.34 -62.34 42.71
N CYS A 269 -1.64 -62.45 42.92
CA CYS A 269 -2.21 -62.89 44.19
C CYS A 269 -2.44 -64.41 44.16
N ILE A 270 -1.65 -65.17 44.91
CA ILE A 270 -1.90 -66.59 45.18
C ILE A 270 -3.14 -66.70 46.07
N ARG A 271 -4.26 -67.23 45.57
CA ARG A 271 -5.48 -67.50 46.36
C ARG A 271 -5.58 -68.98 46.74
N PRO A 272 -5.89 -69.33 48.00
CA PRO A 272 -6.34 -70.66 48.36
C PRO A 272 -7.85 -70.82 48.11
N ALA A 273 -8.28 -72.07 47.88
CA ALA A 273 -9.62 -72.43 47.45
C ALA A 273 -10.67 -72.50 48.59
N SER A 274 -11.93 -72.24 48.19
CA SER A 274 -13.21 -72.74 48.74
C SER A 274 -14.16 -71.81 49.56
N LYS A 275 -15.34 -71.62 48.94
CA LYS A 275 -16.76 -71.61 49.39
C LYS A 275 -17.25 -71.05 50.76
N LYS A 276 -18.31 -70.22 50.60
CA LYS A 276 -19.55 -69.98 51.39
C LYS A 276 -19.65 -68.77 52.37
N ALA A 277 -20.61 -67.91 52.02
CA ALA A 277 -21.66 -67.21 52.79
C ALA A 277 -21.35 -66.26 53.99
N TYR A 278 -22.13 -65.16 53.99
CA TYR A 278 -22.58 -64.31 55.11
C TYR A 278 -21.76 -63.05 55.48
N GLN A 279 -22.49 -61.92 55.63
CA GLN A 279 -22.05 -60.58 56.08
C GLN A 279 -21.92 -60.53 57.64
N PRO A 280 -21.63 -59.38 58.31
CA PRO A 280 -20.54 -58.40 58.19
C PRO A 280 -19.88 -58.09 59.56
N ARG A 281 -18.61 -57.66 59.61
CA ARG A 281 -18.05 -56.55 60.44
C ARG A 281 -16.51 -56.62 60.60
N ARG A 282 -15.93 -55.42 60.75
CA ARG A 282 -14.55 -55.01 61.05
C ARG A 282 -13.72 -56.01 61.88
N SER A 283 -12.51 -56.35 61.42
CA SER A 283 -11.24 -55.72 61.84
C SER A 283 -10.02 -56.57 61.44
N ASN A 284 -8.96 -55.87 61.04
CA ASN A 284 -7.53 -56.19 61.16
C ASN A 284 -6.87 -57.28 60.30
N ALA A 285 -5.93 -56.75 59.49
CA ALA A 285 -4.60 -57.24 59.15
C ALA A 285 -4.46 -58.64 58.51
N PHE A 286 -4.28 -58.65 57.19
CA PHE A 286 -3.52 -59.69 56.49
C PHE A 286 -2.37 -59.04 55.71
N ASP A 287 -1.17 -59.49 56.06
CA ASP A 287 0.13 -59.12 55.51
C ASP A 287 0.30 -59.72 54.10
N LEU A 288 0.56 -58.88 53.10
CA LEU A 288 0.64 -59.26 51.69
C LEU A 288 2.02 -58.84 51.15
N ARG A 289 2.94 -59.80 51.03
CA ARG A 289 4.25 -59.58 50.41
C ARG A 289 4.10 -59.55 48.89
N VAL A 290 4.20 -58.36 48.30
CA VAL A 290 4.19 -58.14 46.84
C VAL A 290 5.62 -58.10 46.33
N LYS A 291 5.95 -58.93 45.34
CA LYS A 291 7.21 -58.85 44.59
C LYS A 291 6.93 -58.14 43.26
N VAL A 292 7.46 -56.93 43.10
CA VAL A 292 7.29 -56.12 41.87
C VAL A 292 8.41 -56.45 40.91
N ILE A 293 8.08 -56.81 39.67
CA ILE A 293 9.02 -56.90 38.54
C ILE A 293 8.60 -55.85 37.52
N SER A 294 9.51 -54.94 37.17
CA SER A 294 9.29 -53.85 36.22
C SER A 294 9.98 -54.17 34.90
N THR A 295 9.24 -54.16 33.80
CA THR A 295 9.78 -54.11 32.43
C THR A 295 9.07 -53.00 31.66
N SER A 296 9.84 -52.05 31.15
CA SER A 296 9.36 -50.96 30.30
C SER A 296 9.53 -51.33 28.83
N GLN A 297 8.46 -51.26 28.04
CA GLN A 297 8.54 -51.25 26.57
C GLN A 297 7.89 -49.97 26.04
N VAL A 298 8.51 -49.39 25.01
CA VAL A 298 8.02 -48.20 24.29
C VAL A 298 7.42 -48.69 22.98
N GLU A 299 6.11 -48.52 22.78
CA GLU A 299 5.46 -48.73 21.49
C GLU A 299 4.86 -47.42 20.94
N CYS A 300 5.25 -47.07 19.72
CA CYS A 300 4.64 -45.99 18.95
C CYS A 300 3.35 -46.49 18.27
N ILE A 301 2.19 -46.11 18.80
CA ILE A 301 0.90 -46.45 18.18
C ILE A 301 0.56 -45.40 17.11
N ARG A 302 0.55 -45.80 15.82
CA ARG A 302 -0.11 -45.02 14.76
C ARG A 302 -1.63 -45.16 14.90
N PRO A 303 -2.44 -44.09 14.88
CA PRO A 303 -3.88 -44.22 15.03
C PRO A 303 -4.50 -44.80 13.75
N ALA A 304 -5.05 -46.00 13.88
CA ALA A 304 -5.90 -46.63 12.87
C ALA A 304 -7.36 -46.17 13.05
N SER A 305 -7.71 -44.96 12.62
CA SER A 305 -9.09 -44.64 12.26
C SER A 305 -9.21 -43.37 11.43
N LYS A 306 -9.69 -43.51 10.19
CA LYS A 306 -10.15 -42.40 9.32
C LYS A 306 -11.48 -41.84 9.85
N LYS A 307 -11.46 -41.10 10.96
CA LYS A 307 -12.53 -40.13 11.25
C LYS A 307 -12.03 -38.75 10.81
N ALA A 308 -12.84 -38.08 10.01
CA ALA A 308 -12.53 -36.78 9.41
C ALA A 308 -12.04 -35.81 10.49
N TYR A 309 -10.77 -35.43 10.39
CA TYR A 309 -10.16 -34.38 11.18
C TYR A 309 -10.85 -33.07 10.80
N GLN A 310 -11.65 -32.49 11.70
CA GLN A 310 -12.01 -31.09 11.56
C GLN A 310 -10.74 -30.28 11.84
N PRO A 311 -10.27 -29.44 10.90
CA PRO A 311 -9.10 -28.61 11.16
C PRO A 311 -9.43 -27.69 12.33
N ARG A 312 -8.64 -27.80 13.42
CA ARG A 312 -8.59 -26.76 14.45
C ARG A 312 -8.31 -25.42 13.79
N SER A 313 -8.95 -24.35 14.27
CA SER A 313 -8.73 -22.98 13.80
C SER A 313 -7.23 -22.62 13.82
N ASP A 314 -6.81 -21.78 12.87
CA ASP A 314 -5.42 -21.31 12.70
C ASP A 314 -4.83 -20.66 13.97
N ASP A 315 -5.66 -20.24 14.92
CA ASP A 315 -5.24 -19.62 16.18
C ASP A 315 -4.39 -20.53 17.09
N ASN A 316 -4.50 -21.86 16.99
CA ASN A 316 -3.70 -22.79 17.81
C ASN A 316 -2.23 -22.92 17.35
N ARG A 317 -1.80 -22.19 16.30
CA ARG A 317 -0.45 -22.27 15.73
C ARG A 317 0.50 -21.17 16.22
N ARG A 318 0.01 -20.22 17.01
CA ARG A 318 0.75 -18.99 17.34
C ARG A 318 1.19 -18.98 18.81
N ILE A 319 2.38 -18.44 19.05
CA ILE A 319 2.96 -18.27 20.40
C ILE A 319 2.61 -16.86 20.88
N ASN A 320 1.83 -16.77 21.97
CA ASN A 320 1.40 -15.47 22.51
C ASN A 320 2.34 -15.01 23.62
N LEU A 321 3.09 -13.94 23.35
CA LEU A 321 4.02 -13.33 24.28
C LEU A 321 3.38 -12.07 24.88
N ASN A 322 3.20 -12.04 26.20
CA ASN A 322 2.89 -10.80 26.90
C ASN A 322 4.15 -9.92 27.02
N PHE A 323 3.98 -8.68 27.48
CA PHE A 323 5.10 -7.74 27.66
C PHE A 323 6.28 -8.30 28.47
N ALA A 324 6.02 -8.95 29.61
CA ALA A 324 7.08 -9.48 30.47
C ALA A 324 7.86 -10.61 29.76
N THR A 325 7.15 -11.52 29.08
CA THR A 325 7.78 -12.59 28.32
C THR A 325 8.56 -12.04 27.13
N LEU A 326 8.03 -11.05 26.41
CA LEU A 326 8.71 -10.41 25.27
C LEU A 326 9.98 -9.68 25.71
N LYS A 327 9.94 -8.99 26.86
CA LYS A 327 11.12 -8.35 27.46
C LYS A 327 12.17 -9.38 27.91
N ASN A 328 11.74 -10.49 28.50
CA ASN A 328 12.66 -11.58 28.85
C ASN A 328 13.28 -12.24 27.60
N LEU A 329 12.49 -12.38 26.53
CA LEU A 329 12.97 -12.90 25.25
C LEU A 329 14.02 -11.97 24.63
N ASP A 330 13.76 -10.66 24.61
CA ASP A 330 14.71 -9.64 24.16
C ASP A 330 16.04 -9.73 24.92
N GLN A 331 15.98 -9.70 26.26
CA GLN A 331 17.16 -9.80 27.10
C GLN A 331 17.92 -11.12 26.86
N ALA A 332 17.20 -12.23 26.73
CA ALA A 332 17.82 -13.52 26.45
C ALA A 332 18.47 -13.57 25.06
N ILE A 333 17.89 -12.92 24.03
CA ILE A 333 18.56 -12.78 22.72
C ILE A 333 19.86 -12.00 22.88
N VAL A 334 19.83 -10.89 23.61
CA VAL A 334 21.00 -10.03 23.85
C VAL A 334 22.13 -10.79 24.56
N ASP A 335 21.80 -11.51 25.63
CA ASP A 335 22.79 -12.17 26.46
C ASP A 335 23.36 -13.45 25.82
N PHE A 336 22.54 -14.15 25.01
CA PHE A 336 22.83 -15.52 24.61
C PHE A 336 23.28 -15.68 23.15
N TYR A 337 23.01 -14.73 22.25
CA TYR A 337 23.29 -14.91 20.82
C TYR A 337 24.75 -15.29 20.53
N GLU A 338 25.70 -14.56 21.12
CA GLU A 338 27.14 -14.77 20.91
C GLU A 338 27.61 -16.14 21.42
N GLU A 339 27.10 -16.56 22.58
CA GLU A 339 27.40 -17.88 23.14
C GLU A 339 26.81 -18.99 22.27
N TRP A 340 25.57 -18.81 21.80
CA TRP A 340 24.88 -19.79 20.98
C TRP A 340 25.58 -20.01 19.64
N ILE A 341 26.06 -18.94 18.99
CA ILE A 341 26.82 -19.04 17.74
C ILE A 341 28.21 -19.66 17.96
N ARG A 342 28.90 -19.30 19.04
CA ARG A 342 30.23 -19.87 19.35
C ARG A 342 30.20 -21.37 19.60
N ASN A 343 29.11 -21.86 20.16
CA ASN A 343 28.89 -23.28 20.45
C ASN A 343 28.19 -24.03 19.29
N ALA A 344 27.83 -23.33 18.22
CA ALA A 344 27.16 -23.95 17.07
C ALA A 344 28.13 -24.86 16.31
N PRO A 345 27.65 -25.98 15.76
CA PRO A 345 28.48 -26.87 14.97
C PRO A 345 28.87 -26.19 13.63
N PRO A 346 29.96 -26.63 12.97
CA PRO A 346 30.48 -25.97 11.77
C PRO A 346 29.42 -25.74 10.68
N GLU A 347 28.48 -26.66 10.50
CA GLU A 347 27.41 -26.62 9.50
C GLU A 347 26.48 -25.39 9.68
N TYR A 348 26.35 -24.86 10.90
CA TYR A 348 25.56 -23.65 11.19
C TYR A 348 26.31 -22.35 10.87
N THR A 349 27.64 -22.42 10.72
CA THR A 349 28.55 -21.28 10.63
C THR A 349 29.41 -21.27 9.37
N GLU A 350 29.39 -22.33 8.57
CA GLU A 350 30.29 -22.57 7.43
C GLU A 350 30.25 -21.46 6.38
N ASN A 351 29.07 -20.89 6.11
CA ASN A 351 28.90 -19.78 5.18
C ASN A 351 29.13 -18.38 5.80
N GLY A 352 29.49 -18.32 7.08
CA GLY A 352 29.77 -17.08 7.81
C GLY A 352 28.56 -16.19 8.11
N PHE A 353 27.34 -16.58 7.68
CA PHE A 353 26.15 -15.73 7.78
C PHE A 353 25.88 -15.28 9.22
N PHE A 354 25.66 -16.21 10.15
CA PHE A 354 25.35 -15.86 11.54
C PHE A 354 26.57 -15.40 12.35
N HIS A 355 27.77 -15.75 11.91
CA HIS A 355 29.01 -15.32 12.56
C HIS A 355 29.25 -13.82 12.36
N ASN A 356 29.02 -13.31 11.15
CA ASN A 356 29.29 -11.92 10.76
C ASN A 356 28.06 -11.00 10.84
N ARG A 357 26.91 -11.52 11.31
CA ARG A 357 25.64 -10.79 11.37
C ARG A 357 25.00 -10.91 12.75
N ARG A 358 24.15 -9.96 13.11
CA ARG A 358 23.43 -9.95 14.39
C ARG A 358 21.93 -9.74 14.21
N PRO A 359 21.07 -10.43 14.96
CA PRO A 359 19.63 -10.24 14.85
C PRO A 359 19.21 -8.87 15.39
N VAL A 360 18.56 -8.07 14.55
CA VAL A 360 17.99 -6.77 14.87
C VAL A 360 16.51 -6.77 14.51
N ALA A 361 15.66 -6.26 15.40
CA ALA A 361 14.25 -6.10 15.11
C ALA A 361 13.96 -4.94 14.16
N VAL A 362 13.09 -5.21 13.19
CA VAL A 362 12.46 -4.21 12.32
C VAL A 362 10.96 -4.31 12.52
N THR A 363 10.31 -3.22 12.87
CA THR A 363 8.86 -3.15 12.94
C THR A 363 8.30 -2.30 11.82
N SER A 364 7.11 -2.65 11.33
CA SER A 364 6.40 -1.85 10.34
C SER A 364 4.92 -1.81 10.63
N ARG A 365 4.36 -0.61 10.57
CA ARG A 365 2.94 -0.35 10.72
C ARG A 365 2.47 0.58 9.61
N PHE A 366 1.88 -0.03 8.58
CA PHE A 366 1.30 0.64 7.42
C PHE A 366 -0.16 1.07 7.67
N GLY A 367 -0.61 2.10 6.93
CA GLY A 367 -2.02 2.42 6.78
C GLY A 367 -2.70 2.88 8.06
N GLN A 368 -1.95 3.47 9.00
CA GLN A 368 -2.47 3.89 10.29
C GLN A 368 -3.58 4.93 10.13
N ASN A 369 -3.49 5.80 9.11
CA ASN A 369 -4.35 6.99 8.95
C ASN A 369 -4.61 7.65 10.31
N GLN A 370 -3.57 7.67 11.16
CA GLN A 370 -3.68 8.08 12.55
C GLN A 370 -3.60 9.59 12.55
N LYS A 371 -4.72 10.24 12.84
CA LYS A 371 -4.78 11.69 12.91
C LYS A 371 -3.85 12.16 14.03
N LEU A 372 -2.94 13.07 13.70
CA LEU A 372 -2.09 13.75 14.67
C LEU A 372 -2.91 14.80 15.44
N ALA A 373 -2.50 15.12 16.66
CA ALA A 373 -3.28 15.98 17.54
C ALA A 373 -3.42 17.42 17.01
N ASP A 374 -4.66 17.87 16.89
CA ASP A 374 -5.02 19.22 16.43
C ASP A 374 -5.26 20.21 17.59
N THR A 375 -5.68 19.73 18.77
CA THR A 375 -5.88 20.53 19.97
C THR A 375 -4.73 20.37 20.97
N GLU A 376 -4.54 21.35 21.85
CA GLU A 376 -3.46 21.31 22.85
C GLU A 376 -3.62 20.14 23.84
N GLU A 377 -4.85 19.84 24.26
CA GLU A 377 -5.15 18.70 25.13
C GLU A 377 -4.75 17.37 24.48
N LEU A 378 -5.15 17.17 23.21
CA LEU A 378 -4.77 15.98 22.44
C LEU A 378 -3.25 15.94 22.19
N ARG A 379 -2.58 17.09 22.04
CA ARG A 379 -1.11 17.13 21.86
C ARG A 379 -0.38 16.72 23.12
N VAL A 380 -0.91 17.00 24.31
CA VAL A 380 -0.33 16.51 25.57
C VAL A 380 -0.45 14.98 25.65
N GLU A 381 -1.62 14.45 25.30
CA GLU A 381 -1.82 12.99 25.25
C GLU A 381 -0.92 12.32 24.21
N GLU A 382 -0.83 12.88 23.01
CA GLU A 382 0.01 12.37 21.93
C GLU A 382 1.49 12.37 22.31
N ARG A 383 1.98 13.44 22.95
CA ARG A 383 3.35 13.48 23.53
C ARG A 383 3.57 12.36 24.53
N GLY A 384 2.60 12.08 25.39
CA GLY A 384 2.65 10.97 26.34
C GLY A 384 2.64 9.59 25.66
N ASN A 385 1.93 9.46 24.55
CA ASN A 385 1.86 8.21 23.77
C ASN A 385 3.19 7.95 23.06
N TRP A 386 3.72 8.93 22.33
CA TRP A 386 5.03 8.82 21.66
C TRP A 386 6.14 8.51 22.67
N LEU A 387 6.14 9.14 23.86
CA LEU A 387 7.17 8.86 24.88
C LEU A 387 7.18 7.39 25.36
N ARG A 388 6.00 6.76 25.42
CA ARG A 388 5.82 5.39 25.94
C ARG A 388 5.87 4.31 24.87
N GLU A 389 5.77 4.69 23.60
CA GLU A 389 5.49 3.77 22.51
C GLU A 389 6.64 2.81 22.20
N CYS A 390 7.88 3.31 22.18
CA CYS A 390 9.08 2.51 22.05
C CYS A 390 10.25 3.15 22.82
N ASP A 391 11.26 2.33 23.12
CA ASP A 391 12.52 2.84 23.64
C ASP A 391 13.41 3.35 22.49
N TYR A 392 13.30 4.65 22.23
CA TYR A 392 13.99 5.34 21.13
C TYR A 392 15.52 5.28 21.24
N THR A 393 16.08 5.08 22.44
CA THR A 393 17.53 4.89 22.64
C THR A 393 18.05 3.62 21.97
N ARG A 394 17.15 2.67 21.69
CA ARG A 394 17.43 1.39 21.02
C ARG A 394 17.04 1.39 19.54
N ILE A 395 16.69 2.54 18.98
CA ILE A 395 16.31 2.72 17.58
C ILE A 395 17.46 3.39 16.83
N ARG A 396 17.75 2.90 15.62
CA ARG A 396 18.66 3.56 14.68
C ARG A 396 17.90 4.45 13.72
N PHE A 397 17.00 3.87 12.93
CA PHE A 397 16.22 4.60 11.94
C PHE A 397 14.73 4.55 12.24
N ILE A 398 14.08 5.67 11.97
CA ILE A 398 12.62 5.75 11.84
C ILE A 398 12.30 6.25 10.45
N THR A 399 11.52 5.48 9.68
CA THR A 399 10.88 5.98 8.47
C THR A 399 9.43 6.30 8.79
N ILE A 400 8.99 7.54 8.53
CA ILE A 400 7.61 7.99 8.74
C ILE A 400 7.02 8.57 7.46
N ALA A 401 5.73 8.35 7.23
CA ALA A 401 4.95 9.07 6.22
C ALA A 401 3.96 10.01 6.92
N LEU A 402 4.11 11.31 6.67
CA LEU A 402 3.29 12.37 7.22
C LEU A 402 2.39 12.91 6.12
N ALA A 403 1.08 12.70 6.27
CA ALA A 403 0.08 13.15 5.32
C ALA A 403 -0.70 14.37 5.83
N THR A 404 -1.08 15.26 4.92
CA THR A 404 -1.80 16.49 5.18
C THR A 404 -2.99 16.60 4.24
N HIS A 405 -4.16 16.95 4.76
CA HIS A 405 -5.34 17.27 3.95
C HIS A 405 -5.44 18.77 3.68
N LEU A 406 -5.39 19.12 2.40
CA LEU A 406 -5.76 20.43 1.89
C LEU A 406 -7.22 20.41 1.43
N ARG A 407 -8.03 21.19 2.13
CA ARG A 407 -9.46 21.33 1.88
C ARG A 407 -9.74 22.68 1.23
N VAL A 408 -10.63 22.69 0.23
CA VAL A 408 -11.15 23.92 -0.36
C VAL A 408 -12.66 23.96 -0.22
N ARG A 409 -13.19 25.12 0.18
CA ARG A 409 -14.63 25.35 0.35
C ARG A 409 -15.01 26.76 -0.04
N GLU A 410 -16.22 26.89 -0.55
CA GLU A 410 -16.87 28.18 -0.71
C GLU A 410 -17.20 28.82 0.65
N VAL A 411 -16.97 30.11 0.76
CA VAL A 411 -17.22 30.90 1.96
C VAL A 411 -18.56 31.60 1.81
N ASN A 412 -19.45 31.40 2.79
CA ASN A 412 -20.76 32.06 2.80
C ASN A 412 -20.67 33.52 3.25
N SER A 413 -19.79 33.79 4.20
CA SER A 413 -19.52 35.14 4.71
C SER A 413 -18.23 35.17 5.50
N TRP A 414 -17.57 36.32 5.57
CA TRP A 414 -16.36 36.51 6.36
C TRP A 414 -16.69 37.19 7.71
N ARG A 415 -15.92 36.86 8.74
CA ARG A 415 -15.87 37.62 10.00
C ARG A 415 -14.46 38.16 10.19
N ASP A 416 -14.33 39.47 10.29
CA ASP A 416 -13.06 40.11 10.59
C ASP A 416 -12.56 39.72 11.99
N ARG A 417 -11.26 39.50 12.10
CA ARG A 417 -10.57 39.18 13.34
C ARG A 417 -10.09 40.48 13.98
N ASP A 418 -10.38 40.61 15.27
CA ASP A 418 -9.94 41.74 16.07
C ASP A 418 -8.40 41.73 16.22
N VAL A 419 -7.78 42.91 16.21
CA VAL A 419 -6.35 43.07 16.45
C VAL A 419 -5.97 42.55 17.85
N ASP A 420 -6.83 42.71 18.85
CA ASP A 420 -6.62 42.16 20.19
C ASP A 420 -6.52 40.63 20.19
N GLU A 421 -7.30 39.96 19.32
CA GLU A 421 -7.24 38.51 19.13
C GLU A 421 -5.90 38.13 18.48
N ILE A 422 -5.45 38.87 17.47
CA ILE A 422 -4.16 38.64 16.79
C ILE A 422 -2.98 38.85 17.76
N MET A 423 -2.97 39.96 18.50
CA MET A 423 -1.91 40.33 19.44
C MET A 423 -1.75 39.27 20.54
N ARG A 424 -2.85 38.69 21.03
CA ARG A 424 -2.81 37.63 22.06
C ARG A 424 -2.05 36.38 21.62
N TYR A 425 -2.12 36.02 20.33
CA TYR A 425 -1.50 34.79 19.80
C TYR A 425 -0.17 35.04 19.07
N HIS A 426 0.14 36.29 18.72
CA HIS A 426 1.32 36.67 17.95
C HIS A 426 2.09 37.85 18.58
N SER A 427 2.35 37.76 19.88
CA SER A 427 3.05 38.81 20.65
C SER A 427 4.45 39.16 20.12
N ASP A 428 5.08 38.23 19.40
CA ASP A 428 6.41 38.40 18.80
C ASP A 428 6.43 39.37 17.61
N GLY A 429 5.26 39.85 17.19
CA GLY A 429 5.08 40.82 16.12
C GLY A 429 4.46 40.26 14.85
N VAL A 430 3.98 41.18 14.02
CA VAL A 430 3.36 40.94 12.72
C VAL A 430 4.18 41.63 11.63
N PHE A 431 4.18 41.06 10.42
CA PHE A 431 5.05 41.46 9.33
C PHE A 431 4.30 41.56 8.00
N THR A 432 4.80 42.39 7.09
CA THR A 432 4.22 42.64 5.76
C THR A 432 4.46 41.53 4.72
N SER A 433 5.48 40.68 4.94
CA SER A 433 5.87 39.62 4.02
C SER A 433 6.30 38.36 4.79
N PHE A 434 6.11 37.19 4.17
CA PHE A 434 6.64 35.93 4.68
C PHE A 434 8.17 35.82 4.51
N ASN A 435 8.72 36.53 3.52
CA ASN A 435 10.13 36.47 3.19
C ASN A 435 10.93 37.36 4.16
N ILE A 436 11.92 36.76 4.83
CA ILE A 436 12.72 37.45 5.84
C ILE A 436 13.54 38.63 5.27
N ASN A 437 13.86 38.58 3.98
CA ASN A 437 14.73 39.57 3.34
C ASN A 437 14.00 40.88 2.98
N ASP A 438 12.68 40.84 2.81
CA ASP A 438 11.89 42.01 2.37
C ASP A 438 10.78 42.41 3.36
N ARG A 439 10.56 41.63 4.42
CA ARG A 439 9.52 41.93 5.41
C ARG A 439 9.82 43.14 6.26
N GLN A 440 8.77 43.92 6.53
CA GLN A 440 8.78 45.02 7.49
C GLN A 440 7.87 44.65 8.66
N ARG A 441 8.26 45.01 9.88
CA ARG A 441 7.41 44.86 11.07
C ARG A 441 6.29 45.89 11.00
N ILE A 442 5.07 45.46 11.32
CA ILE A 442 3.89 46.31 11.42
C ILE A 442 3.64 46.58 12.91
N ASP A 443 3.49 47.86 13.28
CA ASP A 443 3.11 48.22 14.64
C ASP A 443 1.62 47.95 14.89
N TRP A 444 1.22 47.72 16.14
CA TRP A 444 -0.16 47.34 16.45
C TRP A 444 -1.18 48.44 16.10
N ASP A 445 -0.82 49.71 16.34
CA ASP A 445 -1.64 50.87 15.98
C ASP A 445 -1.80 50.98 14.45
N ASP A 446 -0.73 50.67 13.70
CA ASP A 446 -0.76 50.65 12.23
C ASP A 446 -1.64 49.51 11.71
N LEU A 447 -1.60 48.33 12.35
CA LEU A 447 -2.43 47.19 11.98
C LEU A 447 -3.94 47.46 12.20
N GLU A 448 -4.29 48.24 13.22
CA GLU A 448 -5.68 48.62 13.54
C GLU A 448 -6.30 49.51 12.45
N VAL A 449 -5.51 50.40 11.87
CA VAL A 449 -5.98 51.31 10.80
C VAL A 449 -5.74 50.76 9.39
N MET A 450 -4.94 49.70 9.23
CA MET A 450 -4.66 49.06 7.95
C MET A 450 -5.90 48.38 7.39
N ASP A 451 -6.23 48.65 6.13
CA ASP A 451 -7.34 47.99 5.42
C ASP A 451 -7.21 46.46 5.48
N ILE A 452 -8.33 45.77 5.68
CA ILE A 452 -8.37 44.30 5.75
C ILE A 452 -8.35 43.69 4.35
N ILE A 453 -8.97 44.36 3.39
CA ILE A 453 -9.10 43.93 2.00
C ILE A 453 -8.47 44.96 1.06
N ASP A 454 -7.95 44.49 -0.06
CA ASP A 454 -7.44 45.34 -1.13
C ASP A 454 -8.57 45.81 -2.06
N THR A 455 -8.20 46.53 -3.13
CA THR A 455 -9.14 47.05 -4.13
C THR A 455 -9.82 45.97 -4.98
N SER A 456 -9.37 44.73 -4.86
CA SER A 456 -9.86 43.55 -5.58
C SER A 456 -10.58 42.58 -4.64
N ASP A 457 -11.00 43.05 -3.45
CA ASP A 457 -11.70 42.29 -2.40
C ASP A 457 -10.91 41.10 -1.80
N PHE A 458 -9.60 41.01 -2.10
CA PHE A 458 -8.70 40.03 -1.49
C PHE A 458 -8.22 40.52 -0.13
N GLU A 459 -8.05 39.58 0.80
CA GLU A 459 -7.48 39.89 2.10
C GLU A 459 -6.03 40.33 1.98
N ILE A 460 -5.67 41.45 2.62
CA ILE A 460 -4.28 41.89 2.69
C ILE A 460 -3.57 41.01 3.73
N PRO A 461 -2.63 40.14 3.30
CA PRO A 461 -2.04 39.15 4.19
C PRO A 461 -1.06 39.83 5.16
N ILE A 462 -0.98 39.27 6.36
CA ILE A 462 0.03 39.60 7.36
C ILE A 462 0.68 38.31 7.85
N TYR A 463 1.91 38.39 8.34
CA TYR A 463 2.71 37.20 8.65
C TYR A 463 3.28 37.25 10.06
N CYS A 464 3.49 36.09 10.66
CA CYS A 464 4.19 36.00 11.95
C CYS A 464 5.71 36.11 11.76
N ASN A 465 6.45 36.16 12.87
CA ASN A 465 7.92 36.14 12.88
C ASN A 465 8.56 34.95 12.15
N LYS A 466 7.83 33.84 11.96
CA LYS A 466 8.26 32.66 11.21
C LYS A 466 7.76 32.62 9.76
N GLY A 467 7.13 33.70 9.27
CA GLY A 467 6.65 33.82 7.89
C GLY A 467 5.32 33.13 7.60
N PHE A 468 4.65 32.53 8.59
CA PHE A 468 3.32 31.95 8.38
C PHE A 468 2.26 33.04 8.30
N ASN A 469 1.31 32.86 7.38
CA ASN A 469 0.17 33.78 7.22
C ASN A 469 -0.70 33.77 8.48
N ILE A 470 -1.06 34.95 8.97
CA ILE A 470 -2.01 35.17 10.05
C ILE A 470 -3.30 35.69 9.41
N PRO A 471 -4.36 34.87 9.34
CA PRO A 471 -5.62 35.33 8.75
C PRO A 471 -6.25 36.44 9.60
N ARG A 472 -6.59 37.55 8.94
CA ARG A 472 -7.37 38.68 9.43
C ARG A 472 -8.86 38.49 9.20
N ARG A 473 -9.27 37.56 8.32
CA ARG A 473 -10.67 37.15 8.17
C ARG A 473 -10.88 35.68 8.53
N ILE A 474 -12.00 35.39 9.18
CA ILE A 474 -12.42 34.04 9.57
C ILE A 474 -13.59 33.61 8.69
N PRO A 475 -13.46 32.53 7.91
CA PRO A 475 -14.51 32.08 7.02
C PRO A 475 -15.70 31.52 7.82
N ARG A 476 -16.92 31.85 7.40
CA ARG A 476 -18.16 31.21 7.85
C ARG A 476 -18.73 30.39 6.73
N PHE A 477 -19.00 29.12 7.03
CA PHE A 477 -19.54 28.17 6.07
C PHE A 477 -21.03 27.96 6.33
N SER A 478 -21.80 27.74 5.27
CA SER A 478 -23.15 27.21 5.42
C SER A 478 -23.07 25.76 5.90
N ARG A 479 -24.13 25.26 6.55
CA ARG A 479 -24.21 23.85 6.99
C ARG A 479 -24.13 22.87 5.82
N ASN A 480 -24.52 23.29 4.62
CA ASN A 480 -24.63 22.43 3.45
C ASN A 480 -23.46 22.62 2.47
N THR A 481 -22.54 23.55 2.72
CA THR A 481 -21.40 23.79 1.82
C THR A 481 -20.48 22.57 1.81
N ARG A 482 -20.49 21.85 0.69
CA ARG A 482 -19.60 20.72 0.45
C ARG A 482 -18.22 21.23 0.00
N PRO A 483 -17.13 20.52 0.33
CA PRO A 483 -15.82 20.88 -0.17
C PRO A 483 -15.69 20.59 -1.66
N HIS A 484 -14.88 21.39 -2.35
CA HIS A 484 -14.47 21.14 -3.73
C HIS A 484 -13.62 19.88 -3.81
N GLY A 485 -13.64 19.24 -4.98
CA GLY A 485 -12.68 18.20 -5.34
C GLY A 485 -11.38 18.82 -5.81
N VAL A 486 -10.27 18.47 -5.20
CA VAL A 486 -8.96 19.01 -5.54
C VAL A 486 -8.11 17.92 -6.22
N LEU A 487 -7.67 18.18 -7.44
CA LEU A 487 -6.70 17.35 -8.17
C LEU A 487 -5.48 18.19 -8.56
N MET A 488 -4.33 17.54 -8.77
CA MET A 488 -3.12 18.22 -9.23
C MET A 488 -3.17 18.45 -10.73
N ASP A 489 -2.72 19.61 -11.17
CA ASP A 489 -2.49 19.89 -12.59
C ASP A 489 -1.21 19.19 -13.05
N LEU A 490 -1.39 18.13 -13.84
CA LEU A 490 -0.29 17.28 -14.28
C LEU A 490 0.63 17.97 -15.30
N ARG A 491 0.24 19.13 -15.82
CA ARG A 491 1.06 19.91 -16.76
C ARG A 491 2.17 20.68 -16.05
N SER A 492 1.94 21.11 -14.81
CA SER A 492 2.86 21.95 -14.04
C SER A 492 3.40 21.29 -12.77
N VAL A 493 2.87 20.12 -12.37
CA VAL A 493 3.29 19.42 -11.13
C VAL A 493 4.79 19.13 -11.05
N LYS A 494 5.47 18.94 -12.18
CA LYS A 494 6.92 18.70 -12.22
C LYS A 494 7.74 19.88 -11.71
N GLU A 495 7.25 21.11 -11.91
CA GLU A 495 7.94 22.33 -11.51
C GLU A 495 8.13 22.42 -9.99
N LEU A 496 7.29 21.74 -9.20
CA LEU A 496 7.43 21.66 -7.73
C LEU A 496 8.74 20.97 -7.29
N PHE A 497 9.35 20.21 -8.18
CA PHE A 497 10.54 19.38 -7.92
C PHE A 497 11.79 19.85 -8.68
N GLN A 498 11.64 20.81 -9.58
CA GLN A 498 12.74 21.36 -10.37
C GLN A 498 13.41 22.53 -9.64
N THR A 499 14.72 22.66 -9.81
CA THR A 499 15.44 23.87 -9.42
C THR A 499 15.16 24.94 -10.48
N PRO A 500 14.72 26.16 -10.12
CA PRO A 500 14.65 27.25 -11.08
C PRO A 500 16.05 27.49 -11.65
N GLY A 501 16.21 27.31 -12.97
CA GLY A 501 17.39 27.62 -13.80
C GLY A 501 18.75 27.76 -13.13
N GLU A 502 19.69 26.88 -13.50
CA GLU A 502 21.14 27.02 -13.31
C GLU A 502 21.77 28.26 -14.02
N ASP A 503 21.00 29.31 -14.32
CA ASP A 503 21.49 30.45 -15.08
C ASP A 503 21.48 31.80 -14.32
N ASP A 504 21.08 31.92 -13.04
CA ASP A 504 21.07 33.28 -12.44
C ASP A 504 21.31 33.47 -10.93
N ILE A 505 21.68 32.46 -10.13
CA ILE A 505 22.30 32.74 -8.82
C ILE A 505 23.37 31.69 -8.47
N ASP A 506 24.61 31.99 -8.86
CA ASP A 506 25.82 31.42 -8.29
C ASP A 506 25.94 31.86 -6.82
N LEU A 507 25.22 31.18 -5.92
CA LEU A 507 25.58 31.13 -4.51
C LEU A 507 26.72 30.11 -4.41
N GLY A 508 27.93 30.53 -4.77
CA GLY A 508 29.14 29.70 -4.89
C GLY A 508 29.44 28.79 -3.71
N LEU A 509 28.72 27.68 -3.65
CA LEU A 509 28.96 26.51 -2.83
C LEU A 509 29.26 25.40 -3.82
N ASP A 510 30.54 25.28 -4.16
CA ASP A 510 31.12 24.12 -4.83
C ASP A 510 30.99 22.90 -3.89
N ASP A 511 29.80 22.32 -3.80
CA ASP A 511 29.55 21.06 -3.10
C ASP A 511 29.51 19.92 -4.14
N GLU A 512 30.68 19.55 -4.66
CA GLU A 512 30.84 18.43 -5.61
C GLU A 512 30.57 17.04 -4.98
N ASP A 513 30.24 16.95 -3.68
CA ASP A 513 30.05 15.67 -2.97
C ASP A 513 28.64 15.47 -2.34
N ASN A 514 27.68 16.37 -2.56
CA ASN A 514 26.33 16.20 -2.00
C ASN A 514 25.38 15.45 -2.95
N ASP A 515 24.75 14.37 -2.45
CA ASP A 515 23.71 13.57 -3.11
C ASP A 515 22.41 14.36 -3.45
N GLU A 516 22.43 15.70 -3.26
CA GLU A 516 21.35 16.65 -3.57
C GLU A 516 21.21 16.96 -5.08
N SER A 517 22.19 16.56 -5.91
CA SER A 517 22.15 16.69 -7.37
C SER A 517 21.34 15.59 -8.08
N LYS A 518 20.83 14.58 -7.34
CA LYS A 518 19.93 13.58 -7.93
C LYS A 518 18.63 14.23 -8.39
N GLU A 519 18.42 14.22 -9.70
CA GLU A 519 17.19 14.67 -10.33
C GLU A 519 15.98 13.94 -9.71
N ILE A 520 15.06 14.70 -9.10
CA ILE A 520 13.85 14.13 -8.49
C ILE A 520 12.92 13.67 -9.61
N THR A 521 12.76 12.36 -9.73
CA THR A 521 11.79 11.78 -10.66
C THR A 521 10.36 11.96 -10.13
N CYS A 522 9.48 12.47 -10.99
CA CYS A 522 8.07 12.68 -10.69
C CYS A 522 7.19 11.94 -11.72
N TYR A 523 6.38 11.01 -11.22
CA TYR A 523 5.43 10.21 -11.97
C TYR A 523 4.01 10.76 -11.77
N THR A 524 3.22 10.80 -12.85
CA THR A 524 1.84 11.30 -12.81
C THR A 524 0.84 10.19 -13.07
N TYR A 525 -0.38 10.39 -12.55
CA TYR A 525 -1.45 9.41 -12.59
C TYR A 525 -2.78 10.11 -12.92
N PRO A 526 -3.11 10.28 -14.21
CA PRO A 526 -4.35 10.92 -14.67
C PRO A 526 -5.60 10.25 -14.07
N GLN A 527 -6.59 11.05 -13.68
CA GLN A 527 -7.79 10.56 -13.01
C GLN A 527 -9.04 10.77 -13.86
N ALA A 528 -9.96 9.83 -13.82
CA ALA A 528 -11.23 9.80 -14.56
C ALA A 528 -11.09 10.08 -16.07
N GLY A 529 -9.97 9.71 -16.69
CA GLY A 529 -9.70 10.06 -18.09
C GLY A 529 -9.44 11.56 -18.31
N LEU A 530 -9.29 12.34 -17.25
CA LEU A 530 -8.78 13.71 -17.30
C LEU A 530 -7.27 13.63 -17.46
N LYS A 531 -6.83 13.74 -18.70
CA LYS A 531 -5.41 13.71 -19.09
C LYS A 531 -4.52 14.67 -18.30
N VAL A 532 -5.07 15.84 -17.92
CA VAL A 532 -4.33 16.94 -17.29
C VAL A 532 -4.56 17.06 -15.78
N ALA A 533 -5.48 16.28 -15.21
CA ALA A 533 -5.84 16.37 -13.79
C ALA A 533 -5.64 15.01 -13.12
N GLY A 534 -4.92 14.96 -12.01
CA GLY A 534 -4.78 13.69 -11.30
C GLY A 534 -3.91 13.71 -10.07
N HIS A 535 -3.21 12.59 -9.87
CA HIS A 535 -2.32 12.34 -8.74
C HIS A 535 -0.86 12.32 -9.20
N PHE A 536 0.08 12.38 -8.25
CA PHE A 536 1.50 12.23 -8.53
C PHE A 536 2.22 11.44 -7.43
N GLN A 537 3.41 10.95 -7.76
CA GLN A 537 4.39 10.40 -6.83
C GLN A 537 5.80 10.81 -7.27
N ALA A 538 6.63 11.22 -6.32
CA ALA A 538 7.99 11.67 -6.56
C ALA A 538 8.98 10.95 -5.64
N SER A 539 10.22 10.77 -6.13
CA SER A 539 11.34 10.15 -5.41
C SER A 539 12.07 11.10 -4.45
N GLY A 540 11.45 12.24 -4.13
CA GLY A 540 11.97 13.26 -3.22
C GLY A 540 10.87 14.21 -2.77
N LEU A 541 11.23 15.18 -1.93
CA LEU A 541 10.32 16.24 -1.49
C LEU A 541 10.24 17.35 -2.52
N MET A 542 9.19 18.17 -2.44
CA MET A 542 9.13 19.42 -3.19
C MET A 542 10.27 20.33 -2.78
N LYS A 543 10.90 21.04 -3.73
CA LYS A 543 12.09 21.86 -3.46
C LYS A 543 11.82 22.95 -2.42
N LYS A 544 10.61 23.53 -2.43
CA LYS A 544 10.18 24.54 -1.44
C LYS A 544 10.04 23.99 -0.01
N PHE A 545 10.10 22.68 0.17
CA PHE A 545 10.09 22.03 1.48
C PHE A 545 11.50 21.91 2.09
N SER A 546 12.55 21.95 1.28
CA SER A 546 13.95 21.80 1.73
C SER A 546 14.35 22.77 2.84
N PRO A 547 13.99 24.08 2.79
CA PRO A 547 14.32 25.01 3.87
C PRO A 547 13.77 24.60 5.25
N PHE A 548 12.62 23.93 5.30
CA PHE A 548 12.02 23.47 6.55
C PHE A 548 12.72 22.24 7.11
N VAL A 549 13.18 21.34 6.23
CA VAL A 549 14.01 20.19 6.65
C VAL A 549 15.37 20.67 7.13
N LYS A 550 15.96 21.66 6.46
CA LYS A 550 17.21 22.30 6.88
C LYS A 550 17.06 22.95 8.26
N ALA A 551 16.04 23.79 8.45
CA ALA A 551 15.77 24.44 9.73
C ALA A 551 15.52 23.44 10.88
N VAL A 552 14.88 22.30 10.60
CA VAL A 552 14.74 21.22 11.59
C VAL A 552 16.09 20.60 11.93
N ASN A 553 16.97 20.34 10.96
CA ASN A 553 18.29 19.80 11.25
C ASN A 553 19.17 20.80 12.01
N GLU A 554 19.12 22.09 11.66
CA GLU A 554 19.84 23.16 12.36
C GLU A 554 19.42 23.23 13.85
N ASP A 555 18.12 23.26 14.15
CA ASP A 555 17.57 23.27 15.52
C ASP A 555 17.95 21.99 16.33
N LEU A 556 18.29 20.89 15.65
CA LEU A 556 18.75 19.65 16.30
C LEU A 556 20.26 19.63 16.54
N MET A 557 21.04 20.50 15.88
CA MET A 557 22.50 20.57 15.93
C MET A 557 23.05 21.75 16.77
N GLU A 558 22.22 22.74 17.12
CA GLU A 558 22.55 24.05 17.72
C GLU A 558 23.41 24.08 19.03
N ASP A 559 23.87 22.96 19.61
CA ASP A 559 24.80 22.99 20.77
C ASP A 559 26.15 22.25 20.60
N ASP A 560 26.65 22.05 19.38
CA ASP A 560 28.01 21.55 19.15
C ASP A 560 28.95 22.71 18.77
N ASP A 561 30.13 22.80 19.40
CA ASP A 561 31.14 23.84 19.13
C ASP A 561 31.43 23.97 17.62
N ASP A 562 31.42 25.21 17.11
CA ASP A 562 31.33 25.66 15.70
C ASP A 562 32.25 24.97 14.64
N GLU A 563 33.17 24.09 15.02
CA GLU A 563 34.16 23.49 14.10
C GLU A 563 33.80 22.11 13.51
N SER A 564 32.77 21.38 14.01
CA SER A 564 32.41 20.04 13.49
C SER A 564 31.13 19.94 12.65
N ILE A 565 30.47 21.07 12.37
CA ILE A 565 29.10 21.11 11.79
C ILE A 565 29.08 20.73 10.29
N LEU A 566 30.19 20.93 9.56
CA LEU A 566 30.19 20.86 8.09
C LEU A 566 30.29 19.44 7.48
N THR A 567 30.48 18.38 8.28
CA THR A 567 30.73 17.03 7.74
C THR A 567 29.79 15.92 8.24
N SER A 568 28.85 16.24 9.14
CA SER A 568 27.94 15.23 9.68
C SER A 568 26.70 15.04 8.79
N PRO A 569 26.26 13.79 8.54
CA PRO A 569 25.06 13.53 7.75
C PRO A 569 23.80 14.11 8.42
N PRO A 570 22.77 14.51 7.65
CA PRO A 570 21.55 15.09 8.21
C PRO A 570 20.78 14.06 9.06
N ILE A 571 20.35 14.50 10.24
CA ILE A 571 19.52 13.70 11.18
C ILE A 571 18.17 13.37 10.54
N VAL A 572 17.58 14.34 9.83
CA VAL A 572 16.30 14.19 9.14
C VAL A 572 16.50 14.39 7.64
N SER A 573 16.08 13.40 6.85
CA SER A 573 16.13 13.46 5.39
C SER A 573 14.77 13.20 4.75
N GLY A 574 14.48 13.93 3.68
CA GLY A 574 13.31 13.69 2.82
C GLY A 574 13.53 12.48 1.92
N ILE A 575 12.51 11.62 1.79
CA ILE A 575 12.61 10.39 0.99
C ILE A 575 11.75 10.44 -0.27
N ALA A 576 10.47 10.76 -0.12
CA ALA A 576 9.51 10.69 -1.20
C ALA A 576 8.32 11.58 -0.89
N CYS A 577 7.57 11.91 -1.93
CA CYS A 577 6.33 12.68 -1.82
C CYS A 577 5.27 12.06 -2.71
N GLN A 578 4.01 12.05 -2.28
CA GLN A 578 2.88 11.72 -3.13
C GLN A 578 1.70 12.66 -2.87
N GLY A 579 0.94 12.94 -3.91
CA GLY A 579 -0.26 13.78 -3.84
C GLY A 579 -1.43 13.12 -4.54
N TYR A 580 -2.53 12.93 -3.82
CA TYR A 580 -3.72 12.27 -4.35
C TYR A 580 -4.99 12.74 -3.63
N ASN A 581 -6.17 12.52 -4.23
CA ASN A 581 -7.42 12.90 -3.58
C ASN A 581 -7.86 11.85 -2.54
N ALA A 582 -8.33 12.32 -1.38
CA ALA A 582 -8.76 11.48 -0.26
C ALA A 582 -9.97 10.56 -0.57
N VAL A 583 -10.73 10.81 -1.65
CA VAL A 583 -11.78 9.89 -2.16
C VAL A 583 -11.25 8.46 -2.33
N MET A 584 -9.97 8.30 -2.68
CA MET A 584 -9.35 6.98 -2.88
C MET A 584 -9.26 6.13 -1.61
N HIS A 585 -9.33 6.74 -0.41
CA HIS A 585 -9.43 5.98 0.84
C HIS A 585 -10.87 5.53 1.11
N SER A 586 -11.85 6.36 0.76
CA SER A 586 -13.26 6.13 1.09
C SER A 586 -13.93 5.12 0.17
N THR A 587 -13.40 4.91 -1.04
CA THR A 587 -14.01 4.05 -2.07
C THR A 587 -13.51 2.61 -2.05
N ARG A 588 -12.52 2.30 -1.22
CA ARG A 588 -11.94 0.96 -1.09
C ARG A 588 -13.03 -0.06 -0.76
N GLY A 589 -12.97 -1.21 -1.43
CA GLY A 589 -13.92 -2.30 -1.18
C GLY A 589 -13.51 -3.13 0.03
N ASN A 590 -13.78 -4.42 -0.04
CA ASN A 590 -13.30 -5.39 0.96
C ASN A 590 -11.78 -5.61 0.90
N SER A 591 -11.07 -4.93 0.00
CA SER A 591 -9.62 -4.96 -0.08
C SER A 591 -9.05 -3.67 0.49
N ALA A 592 -7.94 -3.76 1.21
CA ALA A 592 -7.33 -2.62 1.86
C ALA A 592 -6.69 -1.60 0.89
N GLN A 593 -6.50 -1.96 -0.39
CA GLN A 593 -5.81 -1.13 -1.38
C GLN A 593 -6.66 -0.77 -2.61
N HIS A 594 -7.69 -1.55 -2.92
CA HIS A 594 -8.41 -1.45 -4.19
C HIS A 594 -9.93 -1.36 -4.03
N HIS A 595 -10.56 -0.57 -4.91
CA HIS A 595 -12.02 -0.54 -5.04
C HIS A 595 -12.52 -1.54 -6.10
N ASP A 596 -13.82 -1.81 -6.10
CA ASP A 596 -14.39 -2.95 -6.86
C ASP A 596 -14.09 -2.90 -8.37
N ALA A 597 -14.17 -1.71 -8.98
CA ALA A 597 -13.85 -1.52 -10.40
C ALA A 597 -12.37 -1.78 -10.78
N GLN A 598 -11.48 -2.00 -9.82
CA GLN A 598 -10.07 -2.30 -10.06
C GLN A 598 -9.76 -3.80 -10.12
N LEU A 599 -10.70 -4.69 -9.82
CA LEU A 599 -10.38 -6.09 -9.51
C LEU A 599 -10.53 -7.08 -10.66
N GLY A 600 -10.97 -6.66 -11.86
CA GLY A 600 -11.14 -7.56 -13.01
C GLY A 600 -12.18 -8.66 -12.79
N LEU A 601 -13.22 -8.38 -12.00
CA LEU A 601 -14.17 -9.38 -11.51
C LEU A 601 -15.04 -9.94 -12.63
N ILE A 602 -15.37 -9.14 -13.65
CA ILE A 602 -16.23 -9.58 -14.76
C ILE A 602 -15.43 -10.56 -15.63
N THR A 603 -14.18 -10.23 -15.98
CA THR A 603 -13.28 -11.13 -16.69
C THR A 603 -13.10 -12.44 -15.94
N GLY A 604 -12.83 -12.36 -14.63
CA GLY A 604 -12.71 -13.54 -13.77
C GLY A 604 -13.97 -14.41 -13.78
N ALA A 605 -15.16 -13.81 -13.72
CA ALA A 605 -16.43 -14.52 -13.78
C ALA A 605 -16.67 -15.20 -15.13
N LEU A 606 -16.41 -14.52 -16.26
CA LEU A 606 -16.60 -15.08 -17.60
C LEU A 606 -15.58 -16.18 -17.93
N ALA A 607 -14.31 -15.97 -17.56
CA ALA A 607 -13.25 -16.97 -17.68
C ALA A 607 -13.47 -18.20 -16.78
N GLY A 608 -14.30 -18.05 -15.75
CA GLY A 608 -14.70 -19.14 -14.87
C GLY A 608 -15.42 -20.29 -15.57
N SER A 609 -15.96 -20.09 -16.79
CA SER A 609 -16.60 -21.18 -17.54
C SER A 609 -15.63 -22.31 -17.92
N TRP A 610 -14.32 -22.03 -17.98
CA TRP A 610 -13.27 -23.03 -18.23
C TRP A 610 -12.66 -23.61 -16.95
N ALA A 611 -13.14 -23.19 -15.77
CA ALA A 611 -12.66 -23.71 -14.49
C ALA A 611 -12.92 -25.22 -14.39
N LYS A 612 -11.90 -25.96 -13.94
CA LYS A 612 -11.99 -27.39 -13.67
C LYS A 612 -11.58 -27.68 -12.24
N GLY A 613 -12.37 -28.50 -11.57
CA GLY A 613 -12.10 -28.94 -10.21
C GLY A 613 -12.80 -28.08 -9.16
N VAL A 614 -13.07 -28.70 -8.01
CA VAL A 614 -13.97 -28.17 -6.98
C VAL A 614 -13.62 -26.76 -6.51
N SER A 615 -12.32 -26.47 -6.31
CA SER A 615 -11.88 -25.15 -5.84
C SER A 615 -12.09 -24.06 -6.89
N ALA A 616 -11.68 -24.32 -8.14
CA ALA A 616 -11.80 -23.36 -9.24
C ALA A 616 -13.26 -23.12 -9.62
N GLU A 617 -14.09 -24.17 -9.66
CA GLU A 617 -15.53 -24.08 -9.92
C GLU A 617 -16.25 -23.27 -8.83
N ARG A 618 -15.88 -23.46 -7.56
CA ARG A 618 -16.41 -22.65 -6.45
C ARG A 618 -16.02 -21.18 -6.58
N THR A 619 -14.79 -20.89 -6.95
CA THR A 619 -14.32 -19.52 -7.23
C THR A 619 -15.09 -18.90 -8.38
N ALA A 620 -15.28 -19.63 -9.49
CA ALA A 620 -16.05 -19.19 -10.65
C ALA A 620 -17.51 -18.88 -10.30
N GLN A 621 -18.16 -19.78 -9.55
CA GLN A 621 -19.53 -19.57 -9.07
C GLN A 621 -19.63 -18.32 -8.19
N ARG A 622 -18.70 -18.15 -7.23
CA ARG A 622 -18.66 -16.97 -6.34
C ARG A 622 -18.52 -15.67 -7.14
N LEU A 623 -17.64 -15.63 -8.13
CA LEU A 623 -17.43 -14.44 -8.97
C LEU A 623 -18.65 -14.15 -9.85
N SER A 624 -19.25 -15.18 -10.43
CA SER A 624 -20.47 -15.06 -11.24
C SER A 624 -21.66 -14.56 -10.42
N GLU A 625 -21.88 -15.12 -9.21
CA GLU A 625 -22.93 -14.68 -8.29
C GLU A 625 -22.72 -13.22 -7.86
N ARG A 626 -21.47 -12.82 -7.58
CA ARG A 626 -21.14 -11.43 -7.23
C ARG A 626 -21.51 -10.46 -8.36
N CYS A 627 -21.06 -10.74 -9.58
CA CYS A 627 -21.35 -9.89 -10.75
C CYS A 627 -22.84 -9.91 -11.14
N SER A 628 -23.55 -11.02 -10.88
CA SER A 628 -25.00 -11.12 -11.12
C SER A 628 -25.81 -10.26 -10.16
N ARG A 629 -25.34 -10.09 -8.92
CA ARG A 629 -25.99 -9.20 -7.93
C ARG A 629 -25.74 -7.74 -8.27
N ARG A 630 -24.48 -7.38 -8.53
CA ARG A 630 -24.09 -6.01 -8.87
C ARG A 630 -22.75 -6.00 -9.57
N LEU A 631 -22.65 -5.20 -10.64
CA LEU A 631 -21.39 -5.03 -11.35
C LEU A 631 -20.41 -4.13 -10.56
N PRO A 632 -19.09 -4.28 -10.79
CA PRO A 632 -18.09 -3.57 -10.01
C PRO A 632 -18.16 -2.05 -10.13
N HIS A 633 -18.44 -1.52 -11.33
CA HIS A 633 -18.58 -0.07 -11.55
C HIS A 633 -19.82 0.50 -10.87
N ALA A 634 -20.94 -0.24 -10.86
CA ALA A 634 -22.15 0.17 -10.15
C ALA A 634 -21.93 0.19 -8.63
N SER A 635 -21.11 -0.72 -8.10
CA SER A 635 -20.73 -0.72 -6.68
C SER A 635 -19.83 0.47 -6.32
N PHE A 636 -18.97 0.91 -7.24
CA PHE A 636 -18.18 2.12 -7.07
C PHE A 636 -19.07 3.37 -7.09
N ALA A 637 -19.99 3.47 -8.05
CA ALA A 637 -20.91 4.60 -8.20
C ALA A 637 -21.69 4.89 -6.90
N GLU A 638 -22.24 3.85 -6.27
CA GLU A 638 -22.96 3.97 -4.99
C GLU A 638 -22.05 4.49 -3.85
N LYS A 639 -20.78 4.10 -3.80
CA LYS A 639 -19.87 4.56 -2.75
C LYS A 639 -19.55 6.04 -2.87
N ILE A 640 -19.45 6.55 -4.09
CA ILE A 640 -19.12 7.94 -4.35
C ILE A 640 -20.32 8.89 -4.24
N GLU A 641 -21.54 8.35 -4.15
CA GLU A 641 -22.77 9.08 -3.79
C GLU A 641 -22.81 9.45 -2.29
N ASN A 642 -21.85 8.98 -1.48
CA ASN A 642 -21.77 9.34 -0.07
C ASN A 642 -21.43 10.82 0.12
N ASP A 643 -22.36 11.59 0.67
CA ASP A 643 -22.18 13.02 0.95
C ASP A 643 -20.99 13.32 1.87
N GLN A 644 -20.66 12.40 2.79
CA GLN A 644 -19.55 12.53 3.75
C GLN A 644 -18.19 12.14 3.17
N ILE A 645 -18.11 11.83 1.88
CA ILE A 645 -16.85 11.46 1.25
C ILE A 645 -15.83 12.61 1.32
N LEU A 646 -14.60 12.30 1.73
CA LEU A 646 -13.51 13.25 1.76
C LEU A 646 -13.09 13.59 0.33
N ARG A 647 -13.02 14.89 0.01
CA ARG A 647 -12.67 15.43 -1.32
C ARG A 647 -11.34 16.19 -1.31
N ASP A 648 -10.65 16.12 -0.18
CA ASP A 648 -9.41 16.84 0.11
C ASP A 648 -8.27 16.34 -0.78
N LEU A 649 -7.37 17.25 -1.16
CA LEU A 649 -6.05 16.87 -1.67
C LEU A 649 -5.21 16.40 -0.49
N ARG A 650 -4.83 15.13 -0.49
CA ARG A 650 -3.91 14.54 0.48
C ARG A 650 -2.50 14.60 -0.07
N LEU A 651 -1.62 15.31 0.63
CA LEU A 651 -0.19 15.40 0.35
C LEU A 651 0.58 14.67 1.42
N GLU A 652 1.43 13.73 1.03
CA GLU A 652 2.17 12.87 1.93
C GLU A 652 3.66 12.97 1.65
N ASN A 653 4.43 13.34 2.68
CA ASN A 653 5.89 13.34 2.64
C ASN A 653 6.41 12.18 3.49
N VAL A 654 7.38 11.44 2.94
CA VAL A 654 8.09 10.38 3.66
C VAL A 654 9.43 10.91 4.12
N PHE A 655 9.74 10.74 5.40
CA PHE A 655 10.99 11.16 6.04
C PHE A 655 11.72 9.98 6.67
N CYS A 656 13.04 10.06 6.68
CA CYS A 656 13.90 9.21 7.52
C CYS A 656 14.49 10.06 8.63
N ILE A 657 14.50 9.52 9.84
CA ILE A 657 15.12 10.09 11.04
C ILE A 657 16.19 9.12 11.52
N ASP A 658 17.45 9.56 11.58
CA ASP A 658 18.53 8.86 12.27
C ASP A 658 18.50 9.23 13.75
N VAL A 659 17.91 8.36 14.56
CA VAL A 659 17.73 8.59 15.99
C VAL A 659 19.07 8.56 16.72
N GLN A 660 20.06 7.80 16.23
CA GLN A 660 21.36 7.71 16.89
C GLN A 660 22.26 8.92 16.62
N ALA A 661 21.93 9.71 15.60
CA ALA A 661 22.55 11.01 15.34
C ALA A 661 22.01 12.12 16.27
N LEU A 662 20.88 11.90 16.96
CA LEU A 662 20.41 12.80 18.01
C LEU A 662 21.28 12.68 19.27
N LYS A 663 21.42 13.78 20.01
CA LYS A 663 21.99 13.79 21.36
C LYS A 663 21.26 12.77 22.25
N PRO A 664 21.94 12.03 23.14
CA PRO A 664 21.32 10.97 23.95
C PRO A 664 20.06 11.42 24.72
N GLU A 665 20.03 12.64 25.25
CA GLU A 665 18.89 13.25 25.93
C GLU A 665 17.69 13.53 25.01
N HIS A 666 17.94 13.65 23.70
CA HIS A 666 16.95 13.91 22.65
C HIS A 666 16.43 12.64 21.99
N GLN A 667 17.01 11.47 22.29
CA GLN A 667 16.57 10.16 21.80
C GLN A 667 15.29 9.68 22.50
N ASN A 668 14.20 10.44 22.37
CA ASN A 668 12.91 10.12 22.93
C ASN A 668 11.76 10.59 22.02
N GLY A 669 10.64 9.87 22.06
CA GLY A 669 9.49 10.11 21.17
C GLY A 669 8.87 11.50 21.34
N ARG A 670 8.94 12.09 22.54
CA ARG A 670 8.44 13.44 22.78
C ARG A 670 9.26 14.48 22.00
N HIS A 671 10.59 14.40 22.05
CA HIS A 671 11.47 15.31 21.33
C HIS A 671 11.28 15.16 19.81
N ILE A 672 11.22 13.92 19.30
CA ILE A 672 10.95 13.63 17.88
C ILE A 672 9.61 14.24 17.44
N LEU A 673 8.54 14.06 18.21
CA LEU A 673 7.24 14.63 17.87
C LEU A 673 7.28 16.17 17.83
N GLN A 674 7.88 16.80 18.84
CA GLN A 674 7.86 18.25 19.01
C GLN A 674 8.84 19.00 18.09
N LYS A 675 10.03 18.45 17.86
CA LYS A 675 11.10 19.10 17.10
C LYS A 675 11.19 18.65 15.64
N ILE A 676 10.61 17.50 15.30
CA ILE A 676 10.66 16.97 13.93
C ILE A 676 9.25 16.91 13.31
N VAL A 677 8.35 16.10 13.87
CA VAL A 677 7.04 15.81 13.24
C VAL A 677 6.15 17.06 13.18
N GLN A 678 6.02 17.80 14.29
CA GLN A 678 5.17 19.00 14.35
C GLN A 678 5.65 20.12 13.41
N PRO A 679 6.94 20.52 13.38
CA PRO A 679 7.43 21.52 12.44
C PRO A 679 7.22 21.10 10.98
N LEU A 680 7.53 19.85 10.62
CA LEU A 680 7.37 19.36 9.25
C LEU A 680 5.90 19.29 8.83
N THR A 681 4.98 18.91 9.72
CA THR A 681 3.54 18.95 9.39
C THR A 681 3.02 20.38 9.30
N TYR A 682 3.51 21.30 10.15
CA TYR A 682 3.08 22.69 10.14
C TYR A 682 3.59 23.46 8.90
N ALA A 683 4.74 23.07 8.32
CA ALA A 683 5.33 23.67 7.13
C ALA A 683 4.35 23.77 5.94
N TRP A 684 3.38 22.87 5.83
CA TRP A 684 2.31 22.94 4.82
C TRP A 684 1.44 24.22 4.88
N ASN A 685 1.42 24.92 6.02
CA ASN A 685 0.73 26.20 6.18
C ASN A 685 1.57 27.40 5.70
N HIS A 686 2.85 27.19 5.39
CA HIS A 686 3.70 28.30 4.99
C HIS A 686 3.36 28.75 3.56
N PRO A 687 3.23 30.05 3.29
CA PRO A 687 2.87 30.59 1.96
C PRO A 687 3.77 30.08 0.84
N SER A 688 5.08 29.98 1.08
CA SER A 688 6.06 29.47 0.10
C SER A 688 5.84 28.02 -0.35
N ILE A 689 5.02 27.25 0.36
CA ILE A 689 4.62 25.88 -0.02
C ILE A 689 3.17 25.88 -0.47
N LEU A 690 2.28 26.45 0.35
CA LEU A 690 0.85 26.38 0.11
C LEU A 690 0.47 27.06 -1.20
N ASP A 691 0.99 28.25 -1.49
CA ASP A 691 0.60 28.99 -2.69
C ASP A 691 1.18 28.36 -3.97
N GLU A 692 2.35 27.72 -3.87
CA GLU A 692 2.95 26.93 -4.96
C GLU A 692 2.12 25.67 -5.28
N VAL A 693 1.52 25.05 -4.27
CA VAL A 693 0.59 23.93 -4.45
C VAL A 693 -0.72 24.44 -5.05
N LYS A 694 -1.32 25.51 -4.50
CA LYS A 694 -2.59 26.09 -4.97
C LYS A 694 -2.54 26.37 -6.47
N SER A 695 -1.48 27.03 -6.94
CA SER A 695 -1.32 27.42 -8.36
C SER A 695 -1.18 26.24 -9.32
N ARG A 696 -0.97 25.01 -8.80
CA ARG A 696 -0.80 23.77 -9.57
C ARG A 696 -1.90 22.75 -9.28
N THR A 697 -3.08 23.24 -8.91
CA THR A 697 -4.27 22.40 -8.71
C THR A 697 -5.40 22.80 -9.65
N ILE A 698 -6.30 21.86 -9.85
CA ILE A 698 -7.57 22.05 -10.55
C ILE A 698 -8.68 21.80 -9.54
N LEU A 699 -9.52 22.80 -9.35
CA LEU A 699 -10.65 22.76 -8.43
C LEU A 699 -11.91 22.36 -9.16
N PHE A 700 -12.51 21.25 -8.75
CA PHE A 700 -13.80 20.79 -9.22
C PHE A 700 -14.88 21.13 -8.21
N LYS A 701 -16.00 21.65 -8.70
CA LYS A 701 -17.16 21.92 -7.84
C LYS A 701 -17.68 20.65 -7.15
N PRO A 702 -18.29 20.77 -5.97
CA PRO A 702 -18.74 19.61 -5.20
C PRO A 702 -19.76 18.72 -5.91
N GLU A 703 -20.53 19.27 -6.86
CA GLU A 703 -21.49 18.55 -7.69
C GLU A 703 -20.76 17.66 -8.73
N ALA A 704 -19.58 18.08 -9.18
CA ALA A 704 -18.81 17.38 -10.20
C ALA A 704 -17.85 16.34 -9.62
N TYR A 705 -17.25 16.58 -8.45
CA TYR A 705 -16.31 15.62 -7.85
C TYR A 705 -16.90 14.97 -6.60
N PRO A 706 -16.92 13.62 -6.51
CA PRO A 706 -16.33 12.61 -7.42
C PRO A 706 -17.21 12.12 -8.59
N ALA A 707 -18.37 12.73 -8.85
CA ALA A 707 -19.32 12.27 -9.88
C ALA A 707 -18.72 12.12 -11.29
N LEU A 708 -17.68 12.91 -11.61
CA LEU A 708 -16.98 12.87 -12.89
C LEU A 708 -16.38 11.50 -13.22
N TYR A 709 -16.07 10.64 -12.23
CA TYR A 709 -15.65 9.26 -12.51
C TYR A 709 -16.77 8.49 -13.22
N ASN A 710 -18.03 8.68 -12.81
CA ASN A 710 -19.17 8.05 -13.47
C ASN A 710 -19.40 8.66 -14.86
N TRP A 711 -19.35 9.99 -14.99
CA TRP A 711 -19.59 10.68 -16.25
C TRP A 711 -18.60 10.24 -17.33
N MET A 712 -17.31 10.25 -16.98
CA MET A 712 -16.23 9.99 -17.90
C MET A 712 -16.09 8.51 -18.27
N THR A 713 -16.35 7.60 -17.32
CA THR A 713 -16.26 6.16 -17.56
C THR A 713 -17.54 5.54 -18.12
N TYR A 714 -18.62 6.32 -18.21
CA TYR A 714 -19.92 5.84 -18.67
C TYR A 714 -19.87 5.04 -19.98
N PRO A 715 -19.14 5.47 -21.03
CA PRO A 715 -18.99 4.69 -22.25
C PRO A 715 -18.43 3.27 -22.01
N LEU A 716 -17.40 3.12 -21.16
CA LEU A 716 -16.83 1.80 -20.83
C LEU A 716 -17.80 0.95 -20.03
N THR A 717 -18.49 1.56 -19.06
CA THR A 717 -19.46 0.84 -18.23
C THR A 717 -20.63 0.30 -19.05
N CYS A 718 -21.12 1.05 -20.05
CA CYS A 718 -22.12 0.60 -21.00
C CYS A 718 -21.65 -0.65 -21.78
N VAL A 719 -20.37 -0.65 -22.20
CA VAL A 719 -19.77 -1.81 -22.89
C VAL A 719 -19.66 -3.01 -21.95
N LEU A 720 -19.23 -2.81 -20.69
CA LEU A 720 -19.15 -3.89 -19.70
C LEU A 720 -20.51 -4.49 -19.38
N GLU A 721 -21.56 -3.67 -19.26
CA GLU A 721 -22.93 -4.15 -19.05
C GLU A 721 -23.42 -4.99 -20.21
N HIS A 722 -23.13 -4.57 -21.44
CA HIS A 722 -23.49 -5.32 -22.65
C HIS A 722 -22.71 -6.64 -22.78
N ILE A 723 -21.40 -6.61 -22.52
CA ILE A 723 -20.55 -7.80 -22.45
C ILE A 723 -21.07 -8.78 -21.40
N TRP A 724 -21.37 -8.30 -20.20
CA TRP A 724 -21.89 -9.13 -19.10
C TRP A 724 -23.23 -9.74 -19.46
N LYS A 725 -24.13 -9.00 -20.11
CA LYS A 725 -25.43 -9.52 -20.58
C LYS A 725 -25.27 -10.67 -21.57
N ILE A 726 -24.32 -10.56 -22.51
CA ILE A 726 -24.02 -11.64 -23.48
C ILE A 726 -23.37 -12.83 -22.77
N GLY A 727 -22.33 -12.57 -21.97
CA GLY A 727 -21.54 -13.61 -21.31
C GLY A 727 -22.32 -14.37 -20.22
N SER A 728 -23.10 -13.69 -19.40
CA SER A 728 -23.94 -14.33 -18.37
C SER A 728 -25.00 -15.27 -18.98
N SER A 729 -25.54 -14.95 -20.16
CA SER A 729 -26.43 -15.84 -20.91
C SER A 729 -25.74 -17.15 -21.30
N ALA A 730 -24.46 -17.09 -21.69
CA ALA A 730 -23.65 -18.28 -21.95
C ALA A 730 -23.42 -19.11 -20.68
N LEU A 731 -23.09 -18.45 -19.56
CA LEU A 731 -22.89 -19.10 -18.27
C LEU A 731 -24.16 -19.84 -17.79
N VAL A 732 -25.34 -19.21 -17.90
CA VAL A 732 -26.62 -19.83 -17.55
C VAL A 732 -26.92 -21.05 -18.41
N LYS A 733 -26.58 -21.00 -19.70
CA LYS A 733 -26.70 -22.13 -20.63
C LYS A 733 -25.63 -23.19 -20.44
N LYS A 734 -24.69 -22.99 -19.51
CA LYS A 734 -23.52 -23.86 -19.27
C LYS A 734 -22.68 -24.07 -20.53
N VAL A 735 -22.55 -23.04 -21.36
CA VAL A 735 -21.67 -23.01 -22.53
C VAL A 735 -20.57 -21.97 -22.31
N HIS A 736 -19.44 -22.17 -22.98
CA HIS A 736 -18.35 -21.20 -22.94
C HIS A 736 -18.75 -19.92 -23.70
N PRO A 737 -18.52 -18.72 -23.14
CA PRO A 737 -18.59 -17.49 -23.93
C PRO A 737 -17.48 -17.49 -24.98
N GLU A 738 -17.64 -16.68 -26.03
CA GLU A 738 -16.59 -16.48 -27.03
C GLU A 738 -15.29 -16.00 -26.35
N PRO A 739 -14.13 -16.64 -26.58
CA PRO A 739 -12.88 -16.24 -25.92
C PRO A 739 -12.48 -14.79 -26.19
N THR A 740 -12.75 -14.27 -27.38
CA THR A 740 -12.48 -12.87 -27.75
C THR A 740 -13.40 -11.89 -27.00
N LEU A 741 -14.59 -12.31 -26.56
CA LEU A 741 -15.45 -11.52 -25.67
C LEU A 741 -14.82 -11.36 -24.29
N VAL A 742 -14.17 -12.41 -23.77
CA VAL A 742 -13.45 -12.39 -22.49
C VAL A 742 -12.23 -11.47 -22.58
N GLU A 743 -11.50 -11.51 -23.69
CA GLU A 743 -10.36 -10.60 -23.91
C GLU A 743 -10.77 -9.14 -24.08
N LEU A 744 -11.88 -8.88 -24.79
CA LEU A 744 -12.45 -7.53 -24.87
C LEU A 744 -12.90 -7.05 -23.48
N CYS A 745 -13.55 -7.92 -22.68
CA CYS A 745 -13.93 -7.62 -21.30
C CYS A 745 -12.70 -7.21 -20.48
N SER A 746 -11.62 -7.97 -20.56
CA SER A 746 -10.39 -7.69 -19.83
C SER A 746 -9.77 -6.36 -20.26
N SER A 747 -9.76 -6.07 -21.56
CA SER A 747 -9.26 -4.79 -22.10
C SER A 747 -10.07 -3.60 -21.60
N VAL A 748 -11.41 -3.73 -21.53
CA VAL A 748 -12.30 -2.67 -21.03
C VAL A 748 -12.19 -2.51 -19.50
N GLU A 749 -12.09 -3.60 -18.73
CA GLU A 749 -11.86 -3.52 -17.27
C GLU A 749 -10.49 -2.89 -16.94
N ARG A 750 -9.45 -3.19 -17.72
CA ARG A 750 -8.13 -2.55 -17.59
C ARG A 750 -8.19 -1.06 -17.93
N ALA A 751 -8.90 -0.68 -18.99
CA ALA A 751 -9.11 0.73 -19.34
C ALA A 751 -9.89 1.48 -18.25
N LEU A 752 -10.92 0.85 -17.69
CA LEU A 752 -11.65 1.39 -16.54
C LEU A 752 -10.70 1.54 -15.34
N ASN A 753 -9.91 0.53 -15.01
CA ASN A 753 -8.93 0.62 -13.94
C ASN A 753 -7.95 1.79 -14.17
N PHE A 754 -7.41 1.95 -15.38
CA PHE A 754 -6.56 3.07 -15.72
C PHE A 754 -7.28 4.41 -15.53
N MET A 755 -8.51 4.56 -16.01
CA MET A 755 -9.28 5.80 -15.77
C MET A 755 -9.53 6.05 -14.28
N HIS A 756 -9.57 5.02 -13.43
CA HIS A 756 -9.76 5.18 -11.99
C HIS A 756 -8.46 5.42 -11.21
N THR A 757 -7.29 5.09 -11.77
CA THR A 757 -6.01 5.06 -11.03
C THR A 757 -4.89 5.86 -11.68
N GLY A 758 -4.94 6.07 -12.99
CA GLY A 758 -3.86 6.61 -13.81
C GLY A 758 -2.65 5.69 -13.98
N ASN A 759 -2.73 4.44 -13.50
CA ASN A 759 -1.59 3.54 -13.44
C ASN A 759 -1.43 2.74 -14.74
N VAL A 760 -0.36 2.98 -15.50
CA VAL A 760 -0.19 2.32 -16.81
C VAL A 760 0.20 0.86 -16.69
N ALA A 761 0.56 0.36 -15.51
CA ALA A 761 0.92 -1.04 -15.30
C ALA A 761 -0.22 -2.01 -15.66
N VAL A 762 -1.45 -1.51 -15.80
CA VAL A 762 -2.61 -2.31 -16.23
C VAL A 762 -2.81 -2.36 -17.74
N ILE A 763 -2.04 -1.61 -18.51
CA ILE A 763 -2.17 -1.54 -19.97
C ILE A 763 -1.37 -2.68 -20.62
N ALA A 764 -2.09 -3.67 -21.14
CA ALA A 764 -1.50 -4.76 -21.93
C ALA A 764 -1.28 -4.29 -23.37
N THR A 765 -0.15 -3.63 -23.63
CA THR A 765 0.08 -2.85 -24.86
C THR A 765 -0.14 -3.66 -26.12
N SER A 766 0.32 -4.93 -26.15
CA SER A 766 0.21 -5.78 -27.34
C SER A 766 -1.21 -6.21 -27.69
N ALA A 767 -2.15 -6.17 -26.74
CA ALA A 767 -3.56 -6.45 -26.98
C ALA A 767 -4.41 -5.16 -27.07
N MET A 768 -4.13 -4.18 -26.21
CA MET A 768 -4.95 -2.96 -26.07
C MET A 768 -4.62 -1.86 -27.07
N ASN A 769 -3.39 -1.76 -27.57
CA ASN A 769 -3.04 -0.75 -28.59
C ASN A 769 -3.68 -1.04 -29.96
N PRO A 770 -3.71 -2.29 -30.46
CA PRO A 770 -4.47 -2.63 -31.67
C PRO A 770 -5.96 -2.35 -31.58
N LEU A 771 -6.53 -2.49 -30.38
CA LEU A 771 -7.91 -2.11 -30.09
C LEU A 771 -8.13 -0.59 -30.02
N TRP A 772 -7.07 0.22 -30.09
CA TRP A 772 -7.00 1.67 -29.84
C TRP A 772 -7.33 2.11 -28.41
N ILE A 773 -7.83 1.21 -27.56
CA ILE A 773 -8.21 1.52 -26.18
C ILE A 773 -6.99 1.99 -25.38
N GLY A 774 -5.87 1.26 -25.46
CA GLY A 774 -4.64 1.61 -24.72
C GLY A 774 -4.06 2.94 -25.16
N LEU A 775 -4.04 3.22 -26.47
CA LEU A 775 -3.53 4.46 -27.03
C LEU A 775 -4.41 5.66 -26.63
N SER A 776 -5.72 5.53 -26.81
CA SER A 776 -6.66 6.63 -26.60
C SER A 776 -6.76 7.10 -25.14
N ILE A 777 -6.83 6.19 -24.17
CA ILE A 777 -6.91 6.58 -22.76
C ILE A 777 -5.61 7.25 -22.26
N ILE A 778 -4.45 6.91 -22.83
CA ILE A 778 -3.17 7.56 -22.50
C ILE A 778 -3.08 8.93 -23.17
N HIS A 779 -3.34 9.02 -24.49
CA HIS A 779 -3.03 10.23 -25.27
C HIS A 779 -4.17 11.25 -25.32
N ASP A 780 -5.41 10.78 -25.33
CA ASP A 780 -6.60 11.61 -25.48
C ASP A 780 -7.42 11.67 -24.17
N GLY A 781 -7.15 10.78 -23.20
CA GLY A 781 -7.84 10.67 -21.92
C GLY A 781 -9.14 9.89 -21.99
N LEU A 782 -9.90 10.00 -23.09
CA LEU A 782 -11.11 9.22 -23.34
C LEU A 782 -10.85 7.99 -24.22
N PRO A 783 -11.56 6.88 -23.96
CA PRO A 783 -11.39 5.65 -24.73
C PRO A 783 -11.94 5.76 -26.16
N CYS A 784 -11.24 5.12 -27.09
CA CYS A 784 -11.60 4.89 -28.48
C CYS A 784 -11.36 3.42 -28.82
N ILE A 785 -12.22 2.85 -29.66
CA ILE A 785 -12.21 1.44 -30.06
C ILE A 785 -12.05 1.34 -31.58
N ASN A 786 -11.15 0.46 -32.01
CA ASN A 786 -10.92 0.17 -33.42
C ASN A 786 -12.15 -0.53 -34.07
N PRO A 787 -12.86 0.12 -35.00
CA PRO A 787 -14.07 -0.44 -35.61
C PRO A 787 -13.78 -1.63 -36.53
N THR A 788 -12.52 -1.85 -36.91
CA THR A 788 -12.12 -3.03 -37.70
C THR A 788 -12.18 -4.31 -36.86
N ILE A 789 -11.90 -4.19 -35.56
CA ILE A 789 -11.86 -5.31 -34.61
C ILE A 789 -13.19 -5.40 -33.86
N VAL A 790 -13.78 -4.27 -33.49
CA VAL A 790 -15.08 -4.19 -32.80
C VAL A 790 -16.05 -3.38 -33.66
N PRO A 791 -16.65 -3.99 -34.70
CA PRO A 791 -17.45 -3.27 -35.69
C PRO A 791 -18.75 -2.69 -35.13
N THR A 792 -19.26 -3.24 -34.03
CA THR A 792 -20.47 -2.77 -33.37
C THR A 792 -20.44 -3.08 -31.89
N LEU A 793 -20.95 -2.12 -31.10
CA LEU A 793 -21.12 -2.26 -29.66
C LEU A 793 -22.58 -2.56 -29.26
N THR A 794 -23.46 -2.72 -30.25
CA THR A 794 -24.91 -2.93 -30.02
C THR A 794 -25.38 -4.32 -30.40
N SER A 795 -24.58 -5.08 -31.16
CA SER A 795 -24.94 -6.44 -31.58
C SER A 795 -24.55 -7.51 -30.56
N THR A 796 -24.96 -8.76 -30.78
CA THR A 796 -24.54 -9.91 -29.97
C THR A 796 -23.12 -10.39 -30.31
N ILE A 797 -22.61 -10.08 -31.50
CA ILE A 797 -21.25 -10.40 -31.94
C ILE A 797 -20.46 -9.10 -31.94
N LEU A 798 -19.69 -8.90 -30.87
CA LEU A 798 -18.95 -7.66 -30.67
C LEU A 798 -17.63 -7.64 -31.42
N VAL A 799 -16.94 -8.79 -31.51
CA VAL A 799 -15.57 -8.87 -31.99
C VAL A 799 -15.51 -9.59 -33.34
N ASN A 800 -14.76 -9.02 -34.27
CA ASN A 800 -14.34 -9.68 -35.49
C ASN A 800 -13.09 -10.54 -35.21
N ASN A 801 -13.30 -11.83 -34.95
CA ASN A 801 -12.24 -12.77 -34.56
C ASN A 801 -11.08 -12.84 -35.57
N GLN A 802 -11.31 -12.56 -36.86
CA GLN A 802 -10.28 -12.55 -37.91
C GLN A 802 -9.29 -11.39 -37.78
N LYS A 803 -9.71 -10.32 -37.12
CA LYS A 803 -8.94 -9.09 -36.97
C LYS A 803 -8.35 -8.97 -35.57
N TRP A 804 -8.49 -9.99 -34.74
CA TRP A 804 -7.91 -10.00 -33.41
C TRP A 804 -6.37 -9.94 -33.49
N PRO A 805 -5.71 -9.10 -32.68
CA PRO A 805 -4.26 -8.95 -32.73
C PRO A 805 -3.53 -10.26 -32.45
N CYS A 806 -2.50 -10.54 -33.25
CA CYS A 806 -1.67 -11.73 -33.14
C CYS A 806 -0.19 -11.35 -33.15
N ASN A 807 0.66 -12.17 -32.53
CA ASN A 807 2.11 -12.04 -32.62
C ASN A 807 2.64 -12.54 -33.98
N ASN A 808 3.95 -12.40 -34.21
CA ASN A 808 4.63 -12.85 -35.44
C ASN A 808 4.49 -14.36 -35.71
N ARG A 809 4.13 -15.15 -34.70
CA ARG A 809 3.86 -16.59 -34.81
C ARG A 809 2.37 -16.90 -34.98
N HIS A 810 1.55 -15.90 -35.33
CA HIS A 810 0.09 -16.00 -35.49
C HIS A 810 -0.65 -16.48 -34.21
N GLN A 811 -0.04 -16.29 -33.03
CA GLN A 811 -0.71 -16.58 -31.77
C GLN A 811 -1.46 -15.32 -31.30
N PRO A 812 -2.71 -15.45 -30.81
CA PRO A 812 -3.50 -14.30 -30.40
C PRO A 812 -2.87 -13.60 -29.19
N LYS A 813 -2.94 -12.27 -29.16
CA LYS A 813 -2.54 -11.47 -28.00
C LYS A 813 -3.63 -11.55 -26.93
N SER A 814 -3.24 -11.55 -25.66
CA SER A 814 -4.14 -11.67 -24.50
C SER A 814 -3.91 -10.54 -23.52
N ALA A 815 -4.99 -9.90 -23.07
CA ALA A 815 -5.02 -9.00 -21.93
C ALA A 815 -5.43 -9.72 -20.64
N SER A 816 -6.07 -10.89 -20.73
CA SER A 816 -6.65 -11.58 -19.57
C SER A 816 -5.70 -12.53 -18.83
N GLN A 817 -4.49 -12.79 -19.36
CA GLN A 817 -3.53 -13.75 -18.81
C GLN A 817 -3.27 -13.60 -17.30
N GLY A 818 -2.79 -12.44 -16.85
CA GLY A 818 -2.51 -12.20 -15.43
C GLY A 818 -3.73 -12.38 -14.53
N ALA A 819 -4.91 -11.96 -15.00
CA ALA A 819 -6.16 -12.08 -14.26
C ALA A 819 -6.56 -13.55 -14.08
N GLN A 820 -6.46 -14.36 -15.13
CA GLN A 820 -6.82 -15.77 -15.11
C GLN A 820 -5.84 -16.61 -14.30
N ILE A 821 -4.52 -16.41 -14.50
CA ILE A 821 -3.49 -17.18 -13.81
C ILE A 821 -3.58 -16.99 -12.29
N ARG A 822 -3.77 -15.74 -11.83
CA ARG A 822 -3.87 -15.43 -10.40
C ARG A 822 -5.22 -15.80 -9.78
N THR A 823 -6.29 -15.86 -10.58
CA THR A 823 -7.63 -16.25 -10.08
C THR A 823 -7.82 -17.76 -10.05
N TYR A 824 -7.32 -18.47 -11.06
CA TYR A 824 -7.56 -19.89 -11.25
C TYR A 824 -6.26 -20.71 -11.19
N THR A 825 -5.40 -20.62 -12.21
CA THR A 825 -4.04 -21.19 -12.31
C THR A 825 -3.52 -21.01 -13.74
N GLU A 826 -2.23 -21.25 -13.98
CA GLU A 826 -1.65 -21.36 -15.32
C GLU A 826 -2.31 -22.45 -16.18
N GLY A 827 -2.62 -23.62 -15.59
CA GLY A 827 -3.29 -24.71 -16.30
C GLY A 827 -4.68 -24.33 -16.81
N HIS A 828 -5.44 -23.53 -16.06
CA HIS A 828 -6.71 -22.98 -16.50
C HIS A 828 -6.53 -22.02 -17.69
N PHE A 829 -5.59 -21.08 -17.58
CA PHE A 829 -5.32 -20.13 -18.65
C PHE A 829 -4.91 -20.82 -19.96
N ASN A 830 -4.07 -21.86 -19.89
CA ASN A 830 -3.64 -22.60 -21.09
C ASN A 830 -4.81 -23.26 -21.84
N VAL A 831 -5.83 -23.76 -21.11
CA VAL A 831 -7.06 -24.28 -21.72
C VAL A 831 -7.83 -23.16 -22.41
N PHE A 832 -8.07 -22.05 -21.72
CA PHE A 832 -8.73 -20.88 -22.30
C PHE A 832 -7.98 -20.36 -23.55
N TYR A 833 -6.66 -20.24 -23.47
CA TYR A 833 -5.82 -19.72 -24.54
C TYR A 833 -5.81 -20.62 -25.78
N ALA A 834 -5.95 -21.94 -25.61
CA ALA A 834 -6.16 -22.86 -26.72
C ALA A 834 -7.49 -22.56 -27.44
N HIS A 835 -8.57 -22.27 -26.71
CA HIS A 835 -9.84 -21.85 -27.30
C HIS A 835 -9.74 -20.49 -28.00
N LEU A 836 -9.05 -19.53 -27.40
CA LEU A 836 -8.77 -18.23 -28.03
C LEU A 836 -8.02 -18.42 -29.36
N SER A 837 -6.98 -19.25 -29.35
CA SER A 837 -6.20 -19.57 -30.55
C SER A 837 -7.07 -20.22 -31.63
N MET A 838 -7.93 -21.19 -31.27
CA MET A 838 -8.84 -21.80 -32.24
C MET A 838 -9.84 -20.79 -32.84
N ALA A 839 -10.41 -19.91 -32.01
CA ALA A 839 -11.37 -18.90 -32.46
C ALA A 839 -10.78 -17.91 -33.47
N THR A 840 -9.50 -17.55 -33.31
CA THR A 840 -8.79 -16.64 -34.23
C THR A 840 -8.21 -17.38 -35.45
N TYR A 841 -7.89 -18.68 -35.34
CA TYR A 841 -7.29 -19.47 -36.43
C TYR A 841 -8.30 -20.12 -37.38
N GLN A 842 -9.43 -20.64 -36.87
CA GLN A 842 -10.44 -21.35 -37.68
C GLN A 842 -11.00 -20.49 -38.81
N TYR A 843 -11.04 -19.17 -38.69
CA TYR A 843 -11.51 -18.31 -39.78
C TYR A 843 -10.47 -18.03 -40.87
N ASN A 844 -9.17 -18.08 -40.58
CA ASN A 844 -8.12 -17.81 -41.57
C ASN A 844 -7.87 -19.02 -42.48
N PHE A 845 -7.99 -20.25 -41.96
CA PHE A 845 -7.78 -21.48 -42.73
C PHE A 845 -8.90 -21.74 -43.75
N TRP A 846 -10.17 -21.50 -43.40
CA TRP A 846 -11.30 -21.73 -44.32
C TRP A 846 -11.33 -20.73 -45.49
N ASN A 847 -10.89 -19.48 -45.30
CA ASN A 847 -10.79 -18.50 -46.39
C ASN A 847 -9.61 -18.74 -47.33
N GLN A 848 -8.53 -19.37 -46.87
CA GLN A 848 -7.42 -19.79 -47.74
C GLN A 848 -7.71 -21.07 -48.51
N CYS A 849 -8.58 -21.96 -47.99
CA CYS A 849 -8.93 -23.22 -48.64
C CYS A 849 -10.20 -23.16 -49.54
N LEU A 850 -11.02 -22.10 -49.48
CA LEU A 850 -12.28 -21.99 -50.23
C LEU A 850 -12.36 -20.89 -51.31
N ILE A 851 -11.24 -20.29 -51.72
CA ILE A 851 -11.18 -19.60 -53.01
C ILE A 851 -10.28 -20.40 -53.96
N PRO A 852 -10.81 -21.44 -54.63
CA PRO A 852 -10.25 -21.83 -55.91
C PRO A 852 -10.67 -20.81 -56.96
N ASP A 853 -9.70 -20.40 -57.77
CA ASP A 853 -9.85 -19.68 -59.02
C ASP A 853 -11.12 -20.08 -59.80
N ILE A 854 -12.18 -19.28 -59.68
CA ILE A 854 -13.25 -19.22 -60.67
C ILE A 854 -13.57 -17.74 -60.92
N LYS A 855 -12.66 -17.08 -61.64
CA LYS A 855 -13.00 -16.05 -62.64
C LYS A 855 -12.06 -16.25 -63.82
N GLY A 856 -12.55 -16.96 -64.82
CA GLY A 856 -11.79 -17.45 -65.96
C GLY A 856 -11.57 -16.45 -67.10
N ASN A 857 -10.80 -16.92 -68.07
CA ASN A 857 -11.05 -16.65 -69.49
C ASN A 857 -12.48 -17.13 -69.82
N VAL A 858 -13.34 -16.20 -70.22
CA VAL A 858 -14.28 -16.16 -71.38
C VAL A 858 -15.10 -14.89 -71.24
#